data_AF-A0A1F7IH40-F1
#
_entry.id   AF-A0A1F7IH40-F1
#
_cell.length_a   1.000
_cell.length_b   1.000
_cell.length_c   1.000
_cell.angle_alpha   90.00
_cell.angle_beta   90.00
_cell.angle_gamma   90.00
#
_symmetry.space_group_name_H-M   'P 1'
#
loop_
_entity.id
_entity.type
_entity.pdbx_description
1 polymer ?
#
loop_
_entity_poly.entity_id
_entity_poly.type
_entity_poly.pdbx_seq_one_letter_code
_entity_poly.pdbx_strand_id
1 'polypeptide(L)'
;MSINDKNVSFSNSENKEKIRNILLTSLKILPVFILVLAMIGAGLNLRKSQDPRSSAVGTNNKINNSDRIKAINSEFLNYVKSTKGQAINQQSTDNLHNLAAERKQLMLSYLPDEPDKFLENLIPEDVKQNLPRELFSKNLIEKKETVKGKLKTTVYDDFEKNQARYEYLLNGLNLYISEKSGSLPYGDVTVNGYLIDNNLVVADPQLNVSYGSLNRYEVFGPQRTLMVIVDADYDPAEITTQALDTAIFGITSSAATYYKETSRNKMSLTGEVTKTTVNFSNVANKCYIYDLVSQTDSVLSQSGFILDDYRIIQYYLPKPPGCGWGFSGVALSDKRSVVAWNEYINKGISIHEIGHNFGLLHASTYNCGSKAFGTESECQVIEYGDNYDIMGLSSDNAPVFNGPHKLALSWIDENEYSFVKNDQELEIFAHEITDPGLKVVRIWRNVDDNYMYLSFRKKVGIDTVLPDTITRGVNVHLAQAISDSRKTLFIDVNPGEPGTLKSWYDASMYDGQILIDELSGIKITQVSHTVDKAIVQIDVPDNYPPKLRSANFNGLYQLPDGRWFAYENTLIQSLIFAHDFSDDITNISREVTYPDGFKQLSDMTVSPHVGSKLCEEIKCFDGTGGNFFTYQAGNYKLTFTARDSIGADSNLLVYEFIVGSKIPPLLTPTSTRTPTPTYIKVTPTLTPSINLTPKLTLTPTPTSHITLTPTPTGPIKITLTPTPTTYIPTKTPTITPALLKLEPVADSYVNSNYPNNNSGKETDLKVKTSPTKITFMKFDLTQLALLKFNSAKLKVWVNDPTNGTINLYLVPNNYWTETGITYNNKPALGNLILSFTTNYSGAFKEIDITNFIKSNPSKIVSFAFQTTSTNELSFKSRNIADTSRRPILIFQ
;
A
#
# COMPACT_ATOMS: atom_id res chain seq x y z
N MET A 1 22.43 34.62 -37.41
CA MET A 1 23.78 35.06 -37.83
C MET A 1 24.07 34.44 -39.20
N SER A 2 24.82 35.16 -40.04
CA SER A 2 25.05 35.01 -41.48
C SER A 2 25.25 33.58 -42.05
N ILE A 3 24.75 33.41 -43.28
CA ILE A 3 24.99 32.30 -44.22
C ILE A 3 26.47 32.24 -44.61
N ASN A 4 26.99 31.02 -44.83
CA ASN A 4 28.05 30.77 -45.82
C ASN A 4 27.93 29.35 -46.39
N ASP A 5 27.54 29.27 -47.67
CA ASP A 5 27.65 28.10 -48.53
C ASP A 5 29.10 27.87 -48.96
N LYS A 6 29.51 26.59 -49.09
CA LYS A 6 30.31 26.10 -50.23
C LYS A 6 30.44 24.56 -50.26
N ASN A 7 29.87 24.01 -51.33
CA ASN A 7 30.30 22.88 -52.17
C ASN A 7 30.32 21.45 -51.59
N VAL A 8 29.58 20.53 -52.22
CA VAL A 8 30.07 19.59 -53.26
C VAL A 8 28.87 18.85 -53.89
N SER A 9 28.94 18.66 -55.21
CA SER A 9 27.94 18.10 -56.12
C SER A 9 27.86 16.56 -56.13
N PHE A 10 26.66 15.99 -56.24
CA PHE A 10 26.43 14.74 -56.99
C PHE A 10 25.04 14.77 -57.68
N SER A 11 25.00 14.14 -58.84
CA SER A 11 23.89 14.03 -59.80
C SER A 11 22.61 13.44 -59.21
N ASN A 12 21.45 13.95 -59.63
CA ASN A 12 20.28 13.12 -59.96
C ASN A 12 19.16 13.96 -60.60
N SER A 13 18.97 13.80 -61.91
CA SER A 13 17.87 14.41 -62.66
C SER A 13 16.48 13.89 -62.24
N GLU A 14 16.40 12.83 -61.44
CA GLU A 14 15.13 12.33 -60.87
C GLU A 14 14.58 13.16 -59.70
N ASN A 15 15.41 13.97 -59.03
CA ASN A 15 14.97 14.75 -57.85
C ASN A 15 14.32 16.09 -58.20
N LYS A 16 14.52 16.64 -59.41
CA LYS A 16 13.82 17.86 -59.85
C LYS A 16 12.38 17.62 -60.27
N GLU A 17 12.04 16.44 -60.81
CA GLU A 17 10.63 16.09 -61.12
C GLU A 17 9.84 15.68 -59.88
N LYS A 18 10.46 14.95 -58.93
CA LYS A 18 9.80 14.60 -57.66
C LYS A 18 9.46 15.83 -56.82
N ILE A 19 10.36 16.82 -56.74
CA ILE A 19 10.10 18.07 -55.99
C ILE A 19 9.03 18.93 -56.68
N ARG A 20 8.98 18.95 -58.03
CA ARG A 20 7.94 19.67 -58.79
C ARG A 20 6.55 19.02 -58.62
N ASN A 21 6.47 17.69 -58.54
CA ASN A 21 5.22 16.98 -58.29
C ASN A 21 4.75 17.09 -56.83
N ILE A 22 5.67 17.20 -55.86
CA ILE A 22 5.35 17.43 -54.44
C ILE A 22 4.85 18.88 -54.21
N LEU A 23 5.39 19.88 -54.92
CA LEU A 23 4.91 21.28 -54.87
C LEU A 23 3.59 21.52 -55.61
N LEU A 24 3.27 20.71 -56.64
CA LEU A 24 1.99 20.80 -57.37
C LEU A 24 0.83 20.04 -56.71
N THR A 25 1.11 19.03 -55.88
CA THR A 25 0.09 18.33 -55.08
C THR A 25 -0.25 19.08 -53.78
N SER A 26 0.71 19.80 -53.19
CA SER A 26 0.50 20.62 -51.99
C SER A 26 -0.25 21.94 -52.26
N LEU A 27 -0.27 22.46 -53.49
CA LEU A 27 -1.08 23.65 -53.85
C LEU A 27 -2.56 23.34 -54.20
N LYS A 28 -2.96 22.07 -54.29
CA LYS A 28 -4.37 21.68 -54.58
C LYS A 28 -5.18 21.23 -53.35
N ILE A 29 -4.53 21.09 -52.18
CA ILE A 29 -5.18 20.62 -50.94
C ILE A 29 -5.50 21.79 -49.98
N LEU A 30 -4.91 22.97 -50.21
CA LEU A 30 -5.11 24.17 -49.40
C LEU A 30 -6.56 24.72 -49.38
N PRO A 31 -7.39 24.62 -50.45
CA PRO A 31 -8.80 25.05 -50.39
C PRO A 31 -9.70 24.07 -49.59
N VAL A 32 -9.33 22.79 -49.52
CA VAL A 32 -10.10 21.74 -48.83
C VAL A 32 -9.89 21.82 -47.32
N PHE A 33 -8.69 22.17 -46.87
CA PHE A 33 -8.38 22.36 -45.45
C PHE A 33 -9.09 23.59 -44.84
N ILE A 34 -9.30 24.66 -45.61
CA ILE A 34 -10.04 25.85 -45.16
C ILE A 34 -11.56 25.58 -45.10
N LEU A 35 -12.10 24.72 -45.98
CA LEU A 35 -13.51 24.32 -45.95
C LEU A 35 -13.82 23.34 -44.80
N VAL A 36 -12.87 22.46 -44.45
CA VAL A 36 -13.00 21.51 -43.33
C VAL A 36 -12.91 22.23 -41.97
N LEU A 37 -12.05 23.26 -41.84
CA LEU A 37 -12.01 24.12 -40.64
C LEU A 37 -13.28 24.97 -40.48
N ALA A 38 -13.92 25.40 -41.58
CA ALA A 38 -15.21 26.10 -41.53
C ALA A 38 -16.40 25.17 -41.18
N MET A 39 -16.35 23.89 -41.58
CA MET A 39 -17.38 22.90 -41.20
C MET A 39 -17.20 22.35 -39.78
N ILE A 40 -15.97 22.29 -39.25
CA ILE A 40 -15.72 21.96 -37.84
C ILE A 40 -16.14 23.11 -36.92
N GLY A 41 -15.99 24.38 -37.35
CA GLY A 41 -16.50 25.56 -36.64
C GLY A 41 -18.03 25.67 -36.59
N ALA A 42 -18.76 25.08 -37.55
CA ALA A 42 -20.23 25.06 -37.57
C ALA A 42 -20.84 23.79 -36.92
N GLY A 43 -20.10 22.68 -36.84
CA GLY A 43 -20.55 21.42 -36.22
C GLY A 43 -20.46 21.40 -34.69
N LEU A 44 -19.61 22.25 -34.08
CA LEU A 44 -19.45 22.34 -32.62
C LEU A 44 -20.54 23.16 -31.91
N ASN A 45 -21.48 23.76 -32.66
CA ASN A 45 -22.65 24.47 -32.09
C ASN A 45 -23.99 23.74 -32.30
N LEU A 46 -24.01 22.53 -32.89
CA LEU A 46 -25.24 21.77 -33.16
C LEU A 46 -25.09 20.27 -32.84
N ARG A 47 -24.69 19.92 -31.61
CA ARG A 47 -24.93 18.57 -31.06
C ARG A 47 -25.01 18.55 -29.53
N LYS A 48 -25.74 19.52 -28.97
CA LYS A 48 -26.50 19.37 -27.73
C LYS A 48 -27.95 19.59 -28.12
N SER A 49 -28.87 18.77 -27.60
CA SER A 49 -30.32 18.75 -27.90
C SER A 49 -30.74 17.98 -29.15
N GLN A 50 -31.02 16.68 -28.97
CA GLN A 50 -32.28 16.07 -29.45
C GLN A 50 -32.69 14.95 -28.49
N ASP A 51 -33.58 15.30 -27.58
CA ASP A 51 -34.38 14.40 -26.74
C ASP A 51 -35.84 14.61 -27.20
N PRO A 52 -36.57 13.59 -27.69
CA PRO A 52 -37.89 13.82 -28.28
C PRO A 52 -39.02 13.53 -27.30
N ARG A 53 -39.63 14.59 -26.72
CA ARG A 53 -41.06 14.97 -26.87
C ARG A 53 -41.62 15.88 -25.76
N SER A 54 -42.27 16.95 -26.26
CA SER A 54 -43.41 17.74 -25.74
C SER A 54 -43.26 18.67 -24.51
N SER A 55 -42.97 19.94 -24.81
CA SER A 55 -43.81 21.13 -24.54
C SER A 55 -44.76 21.13 -23.32
N ALA A 56 -44.38 21.89 -22.29
CA ALA A 56 -45.22 22.93 -21.67
C ALA A 56 -44.35 23.88 -20.82
N VAL A 57 -44.68 25.17 -20.88
CA VAL A 57 -43.96 26.31 -20.31
C VAL A 57 -43.92 26.28 -18.78
N GLY A 58 -42.73 26.45 -18.20
CA GLY A 58 -42.52 26.71 -16.77
C GLY A 58 -41.06 27.04 -16.50
N THR A 59 -40.79 28.29 -16.10
CA THR A 59 -39.48 28.80 -15.69
C THR A 59 -38.95 28.03 -14.47
N ASN A 60 -37.94 27.19 -14.63
CA ASN A 60 -37.21 26.60 -13.51
C ASN A 60 -35.72 26.96 -13.61
N ASN A 61 -35.26 27.78 -12.66
CA ASN A 61 -33.85 27.84 -12.26
C ASN A 61 -33.35 26.40 -12.06
N LYS A 62 -32.35 25.96 -12.82
CA LYS A 62 -31.61 24.74 -12.49
C LYS A 62 -30.84 25.00 -11.19
N ILE A 63 -31.43 24.62 -10.06
CA ILE A 63 -30.76 24.62 -8.76
C ILE A 63 -29.55 23.68 -8.88
N ASN A 64 -28.36 24.14 -8.49
CA ASN A 64 -27.15 23.32 -8.44
C ASN A 64 -27.37 22.15 -7.44
N ASN A 65 -26.93 20.93 -7.79
CA ASN A 65 -27.04 19.74 -6.95
C ASN A 65 -26.57 19.98 -5.51
N SER A 66 -25.49 20.75 -5.32
CA SER A 66 -24.99 21.13 -3.99
C SER A 66 -26.02 21.95 -3.20
N ASP A 67 -26.62 22.96 -3.83
CA ASP A 67 -27.60 23.82 -3.15
C ASP A 67 -28.88 23.05 -2.85
N ARG A 68 -29.25 22.11 -3.72
CA ARG A 68 -30.41 21.25 -3.51
C ARG A 68 -30.21 20.27 -2.35
N ILE A 69 -29.06 19.59 -2.27
CA ILE A 69 -28.72 18.74 -1.12
C ILE A 69 -28.76 19.54 0.18
N LYS A 70 -28.17 20.74 0.21
CA LYS A 70 -28.16 21.61 1.40
C LYS A 70 -29.57 21.99 1.85
N ALA A 71 -30.46 22.30 0.90
CA ALA A 71 -31.87 22.56 1.19
C ALA A 71 -32.56 21.32 1.79
N ILE A 72 -32.34 20.13 1.23
CA ILE A 72 -32.92 18.89 1.75
C ILE A 72 -32.37 18.55 3.16
N ASN A 73 -31.06 18.70 3.39
CA ASN A 73 -30.46 18.50 4.71
C ASN A 73 -31.08 19.43 5.77
N SER A 74 -31.42 20.66 5.38
CA SER A 74 -32.10 21.62 6.26
C SER A 74 -33.53 21.18 6.61
N GLU A 75 -34.26 20.59 5.66
CA GLU A 75 -35.59 20.03 5.90
C GLU A 75 -35.57 18.86 6.89
N PHE A 76 -34.55 17.99 6.83
CA PHE A 76 -34.37 16.91 7.82
C PHE A 76 -34.12 17.44 9.22
N LEU A 77 -33.31 18.49 9.35
CA LEU A 77 -33.07 19.13 10.63
C LEU A 77 -34.35 19.80 11.18
N ASN A 78 -35.13 20.45 10.32
CA ASN A 78 -36.41 21.06 10.70
C ASN A 78 -37.45 20.00 11.12
N TYR A 79 -37.45 18.85 10.45
CA TYR A 79 -38.26 17.71 10.82
C TYR A 79 -37.96 17.22 12.23
N VAL A 80 -36.68 16.96 12.55
CA VAL A 80 -36.26 16.51 13.89
C VAL A 80 -36.65 17.52 14.96
N LYS A 81 -36.49 18.82 14.68
CA LYS A 81 -36.87 19.91 15.59
C LYS A 81 -38.37 20.01 15.83
N SER A 82 -39.19 19.85 14.78
CA SER A 82 -40.65 20.02 14.87
C SER A 82 -41.36 18.82 15.49
N THR A 83 -40.80 17.62 15.36
CA THR A 83 -41.42 16.38 15.85
C THR A 83 -41.12 16.06 17.31
N LYS A 84 -39.99 16.47 17.88
CA LYS A 84 -39.54 16.06 19.24
C LYS A 84 -39.68 14.54 19.51
N GLY A 85 -39.64 13.70 18.48
CA GLY A 85 -39.88 12.25 18.58
C GLY A 85 -41.36 11.80 18.64
N GLN A 86 -42.33 12.66 18.33
CA GLN A 86 -43.76 12.30 18.24
C GLN A 86 -44.21 11.95 16.81
N ALA A 87 -45.24 11.11 16.71
CA ALA A 87 -45.82 10.67 15.44
C ALA A 87 -46.44 11.85 14.67
N ILE A 88 -46.14 11.93 13.37
CA ILE A 88 -46.66 12.93 12.43
C ILE A 88 -47.66 12.32 11.45
N ASN A 89 -48.40 13.16 10.73
CA ASN A 89 -49.35 12.71 9.71
C ASN A 89 -48.65 12.01 8.51
N GLN A 90 -49.42 11.22 7.76
CA GLN A 90 -48.93 10.43 6.64
C GLN A 90 -48.31 11.29 5.53
N GLN A 91 -48.89 12.46 5.23
CA GLN A 91 -48.43 13.35 4.16
C GLN A 91 -47.03 13.93 4.44
N SER A 92 -46.75 14.32 5.69
CA SER A 92 -45.42 14.74 6.12
C SER A 92 -44.41 13.60 6.07
N THR A 93 -44.86 12.36 6.31
CA THR A 93 -44.03 11.15 6.19
C THR A 93 -43.68 10.86 4.73
N ASP A 94 -44.65 10.97 3.81
CA ASP A 94 -44.45 10.73 2.37
C ASP A 94 -43.53 11.79 1.75
N ASN A 95 -43.68 13.05 2.15
CA ASN A 95 -42.78 14.13 1.74
C ASN A 95 -41.33 13.88 2.18
N LEU A 96 -41.12 13.43 3.43
CA LEU A 96 -39.80 13.10 3.94
C LEU A 96 -39.15 11.95 3.17
N HIS A 97 -39.93 10.93 2.80
CA HIS A 97 -39.46 9.82 1.95
C HIS A 97 -39.01 10.31 0.57
N ASN A 98 -39.79 11.19 -0.08
CA ASN A 98 -39.44 11.73 -1.38
C ASN A 98 -38.17 12.58 -1.33
N LEU A 99 -38.02 13.41 -0.28
CA LEU A 99 -36.80 14.19 -0.05
C LEU A 99 -35.58 13.30 0.20
N ALA A 100 -35.73 12.22 0.97
CA ALA A 100 -34.66 11.25 1.19
C ALA A 100 -34.25 10.53 -0.09
N ALA A 101 -35.21 10.13 -0.92
CA ALA A 101 -34.94 9.53 -2.22
C ALA A 101 -34.20 10.50 -3.16
N GLU A 102 -34.62 11.77 -3.21
CA GLU A 102 -33.95 12.79 -4.01
C GLU A 102 -32.52 13.06 -3.51
N ARG A 103 -32.34 13.23 -2.20
CA ARG A 103 -31.01 13.44 -1.61
C ARG A 103 -30.06 12.30 -1.92
N LYS A 104 -30.53 11.06 -1.79
CA LYS A 104 -29.75 9.87 -2.14
C LYS A 104 -29.25 9.92 -3.58
N GLN A 105 -30.12 10.24 -4.54
CA GLN A 105 -29.72 10.36 -5.95
C GLN A 105 -28.67 11.44 -6.16
N LEU A 106 -28.81 12.60 -5.50
CA LEU A 106 -27.83 13.67 -5.58
C LEU A 106 -26.49 13.27 -4.94
N MET A 107 -26.51 12.57 -3.80
CA MET A 107 -25.28 12.06 -3.17
C MET A 107 -24.56 11.05 -4.06
N LEU A 108 -25.29 10.10 -4.64
CA LEU A 108 -24.73 9.10 -5.54
C LEU A 108 -24.19 9.73 -6.83
N SER A 109 -24.74 10.87 -7.26
CA SER A 109 -24.26 11.58 -8.45
C SER A 109 -22.86 12.20 -8.31
N TYR A 110 -22.35 12.32 -7.07
CA TYR A 110 -20.97 12.72 -6.84
C TYR A 110 -19.98 11.57 -7.03
N LEU A 111 -20.42 10.32 -7.07
CA LEU A 111 -19.54 9.17 -7.21
C LEU A 111 -19.46 8.75 -8.70
N PRO A 112 -18.27 8.40 -9.22
CA PRO A 112 -16.99 8.23 -8.53
C PRO A 112 -16.12 9.50 -8.43
N ASP A 113 -16.51 10.58 -9.11
CA ASP A 113 -15.59 11.68 -9.45
C ASP A 113 -15.31 12.66 -8.32
N GLU A 114 -16.26 12.86 -7.39
CA GLU A 114 -16.20 13.85 -6.30
C GLU A 114 -16.60 13.27 -4.92
N PRO A 115 -15.95 12.19 -4.44
CA PRO A 115 -16.29 11.52 -3.18
C PRO A 115 -16.19 12.43 -1.95
N ASP A 116 -15.37 13.48 -2.01
CA ASP A 116 -15.29 14.49 -0.94
C ASP A 116 -16.62 15.24 -0.78
N LYS A 117 -17.32 15.56 -1.88
CA LYS A 117 -18.65 16.18 -1.82
C LYS A 117 -19.70 15.25 -1.21
N PHE A 118 -19.55 13.93 -1.36
CA PHE A 118 -20.41 12.98 -0.65
C PHE A 118 -20.18 13.10 0.88
N LEU A 119 -18.92 13.10 1.30
CA LEU A 119 -18.52 13.17 2.71
C LEU A 119 -18.89 14.50 3.37
N GLU A 120 -18.81 15.62 2.64
CA GLU A 120 -19.22 16.95 3.12
C GLU A 120 -20.72 17.06 3.42
N ASN A 121 -21.53 16.16 2.86
CA ASN A 121 -23.00 16.25 2.92
C ASN A 121 -23.66 15.16 3.77
N LEU A 122 -22.89 14.40 4.56
CA LEU A 122 -23.38 13.40 5.50
C LEU A 122 -24.38 13.99 6.50
N ILE A 123 -25.43 13.24 6.84
CA ILE A 123 -26.36 13.64 7.90
C ILE A 123 -25.72 13.36 9.26
N PRO A 124 -25.75 14.32 10.20
CA PRO A 124 -25.28 14.13 11.56
C PRO A 124 -26.00 12.98 12.31
N GLU A 125 -25.28 12.28 13.18
CA GLU A 125 -25.80 11.08 13.86
C GLU A 125 -26.96 11.38 14.82
N ASP A 126 -26.97 12.56 15.44
CA ASP A 126 -28.06 13.06 16.29
C ASP A 126 -29.34 13.32 15.48
N VAL A 127 -29.20 13.79 14.23
CA VAL A 127 -30.33 13.91 13.30
C VAL A 127 -30.80 12.53 12.90
N LYS A 128 -29.89 11.60 12.55
CA LYS A 128 -30.22 10.22 12.17
C LYS A 128 -31.03 9.48 13.24
N GLN A 129 -30.64 9.61 14.51
CA GLN A 129 -31.34 8.96 15.63
C GLN A 129 -32.81 9.37 15.77
N ASN A 130 -33.17 10.55 15.26
CA ASN A 130 -34.52 11.10 15.33
C ASN A 130 -35.27 11.04 13.98
N LEU A 131 -34.68 10.44 12.94
CA LEU A 131 -35.36 10.18 11.67
C LEU A 131 -36.17 8.88 11.73
N PRO A 132 -37.26 8.75 10.95
CA PRO A 132 -38.04 7.51 10.87
C PRO A 132 -37.17 6.32 10.45
N ARG A 133 -37.34 5.19 11.17
CA ARG A 133 -36.54 3.97 10.93
C ARG A 133 -36.74 3.40 9.52
N GLU A 134 -37.89 3.69 8.91
CA GLU A 134 -38.24 3.28 7.54
C GLU A 134 -37.30 3.86 6.48
N LEU A 135 -36.70 5.04 6.72
CA LEU A 135 -35.74 5.62 5.78
C LEU A 135 -34.45 4.81 5.73
N PHE A 136 -34.03 4.23 6.85
CA PHE A 136 -32.86 3.37 6.96
C PHE A 136 -33.13 1.98 6.39
N SER A 137 -34.29 1.38 6.69
CA SER A 137 -34.65 0.06 6.14
C SER A 137 -34.84 0.07 4.62
N LYS A 138 -35.13 1.25 4.03
CA LYS A 138 -35.18 1.47 2.58
C LYS A 138 -33.84 1.94 1.97
N ASN A 139 -32.75 1.97 2.73
CA ASN A 139 -31.44 2.47 2.30
C ASN A 139 -31.50 3.88 1.65
N LEU A 140 -32.33 4.79 2.19
CA LEU A 140 -32.43 6.17 1.70
C LEU A 140 -31.45 7.13 2.37
N ILE A 141 -30.87 6.71 3.49
CA ILE A 141 -29.94 7.48 4.31
C ILE A 141 -28.65 6.66 4.48
N GLU A 142 -27.51 7.31 4.38
CA GLU A 142 -26.21 6.65 4.56
C GLU A 142 -25.99 6.23 6.01
N LYS A 143 -25.39 5.04 6.19
CA LYS A 143 -25.12 4.45 7.51
C LYS A 143 -23.63 4.28 7.71
N LYS A 144 -23.13 4.58 8.90
CA LYS A 144 -21.74 4.29 9.26
C LYS A 144 -21.59 2.79 9.47
N GLU A 145 -20.64 2.17 8.77
CA GLU A 145 -20.45 0.72 8.75
C GLU A 145 -18.96 0.38 8.83
N THR A 146 -18.66 -0.72 9.52
CA THR A 146 -17.35 -1.34 9.52
C THR A 146 -17.40 -2.59 8.65
N VAL A 147 -16.77 -2.52 7.48
CA VAL A 147 -16.73 -3.62 6.52
C VAL A 147 -15.38 -4.29 6.58
N LYS A 148 -15.36 -5.59 6.86
CA LYS A 148 -14.16 -6.43 6.80
C LYS A 148 -14.20 -7.28 5.55
N GLY A 149 -13.14 -7.28 4.76
CA GLY A 149 -13.13 -8.03 3.52
C GLY A 149 -11.84 -7.92 2.74
N LYS A 150 -11.85 -8.55 1.57
CA LYS A 150 -10.74 -8.44 0.63
C LYS A 150 -10.97 -7.25 -0.28
N LEU A 151 -10.10 -6.26 -0.20
CA LEU A 151 -10.04 -5.12 -1.09
C LEU A 151 -9.39 -5.56 -2.39
N LYS A 152 -10.13 -5.41 -3.49
CA LYS A 152 -9.63 -5.48 -4.85
C LYS A 152 -9.39 -4.07 -5.38
N THR A 153 -8.22 -3.85 -5.94
CA THR A 153 -7.86 -2.63 -6.66
C THR A 153 -7.78 -2.95 -8.16
N THR A 154 -8.26 -2.04 -8.99
CA THR A 154 -8.03 -2.05 -10.44
C THR A 154 -7.33 -0.75 -10.82
N VAL A 155 -6.24 -0.87 -11.55
CA VAL A 155 -5.43 0.25 -12.07
C VAL A 155 -5.68 0.35 -13.56
N TYR A 156 -6.04 1.54 -14.04
CA TYR A 156 -6.26 1.82 -15.47
C TYR A 156 -5.24 2.84 -15.95
N ASP A 157 -4.52 2.49 -17.01
CA ASP A 157 -3.31 3.21 -17.41
C ASP A 157 -3.47 3.85 -18.79
N ASP A 158 -3.63 5.17 -18.79
CA ASP A 158 -3.70 6.02 -19.97
C ASP A 158 -2.33 6.69 -20.20
N PHE A 159 -1.43 5.92 -20.81
CA PHE A 159 -0.09 6.39 -21.20
C PHE A 159 -0.14 7.49 -22.27
N GLU A 160 -1.22 7.60 -23.04
CA GLU A 160 -1.37 8.63 -24.07
C GLU A 160 -1.59 10.02 -23.44
N LYS A 161 -2.26 10.08 -22.27
CA LYS A 161 -2.52 11.32 -21.52
C LYS A 161 -1.65 11.50 -20.27
N ASN A 162 -0.79 10.55 -19.95
CA ASN A 162 -0.07 10.47 -18.68
C ASN A 162 -1.03 10.54 -17.47
N GLN A 163 -2.05 9.69 -17.47
CA GLN A 163 -3.05 9.62 -16.40
C GLN A 163 -3.30 8.18 -15.94
N ALA A 164 -3.62 8.04 -14.66
CA ALA A 164 -3.99 6.78 -14.04
C ALA A 164 -5.34 6.92 -13.33
N ARG A 165 -6.15 5.87 -13.35
CA ARG A 165 -7.40 5.78 -12.57
C ARG A 165 -7.39 4.53 -11.69
N TYR A 166 -7.88 4.68 -10.47
CA TYR A 166 -7.98 3.59 -9.51
C TYR A 166 -9.44 3.31 -9.18
N GLU A 167 -9.81 2.03 -9.19
CA GLU A 167 -11.12 1.56 -8.73
C GLU A 167 -10.95 0.54 -7.61
N TYR A 168 -11.86 0.57 -6.64
CA TYR A 168 -11.78 -0.27 -5.45
C TYR A 168 -13.08 -1.02 -5.22
N LEU A 169 -12.96 -2.32 -4.95
CA LEU A 169 -14.07 -3.18 -4.58
C LEU A 169 -13.77 -3.90 -3.26
N LEU A 170 -14.67 -3.80 -2.29
CA LEU A 170 -14.56 -4.48 -1.00
C LEU A 170 -15.77 -5.38 -0.79
N ASN A 171 -15.58 -6.70 -0.85
CA ASN A 171 -16.68 -7.68 -0.75
C ASN A 171 -17.87 -7.39 -1.69
N GLY A 172 -17.59 -6.87 -2.90
CA GLY A 172 -18.62 -6.50 -3.88
C GLY A 172 -19.26 -5.13 -3.68
N LEU A 173 -18.83 -4.37 -2.66
CA LEU A 173 -19.16 -2.95 -2.51
C LEU A 173 -18.15 -2.10 -3.30
N ASN A 174 -18.63 -1.07 -3.99
CA ASN A 174 -17.77 -0.03 -4.53
C ASN A 174 -17.20 0.78 -3.37
N LEU A 175 -15.88 0.86 -3.28
CA LEU A 175 -15.18 1.64 -2.27
C LEU A 175 -14.69 2.94 -2.91
N TYR A 176 -15.07 4.07 -2.31
CA TYR A 176 -14.60 5.39 -2.71
C TYR A 176 -13.83 6.02 -1.57
N ILE A 177 -12.70 6.63 -1.91
CA ILE A 177 -11.83 7.34 -0.98
C ILE A 177 -11.77 8.81 -1.35
N SER A 178 -11.46 9.66 -0.38
CA SER A 178 -11.20 11.09 -0.62
C SER A 178 -10.15 11.30 -1.71
N GLU A 179 -10.35 12.26 -2.61
CA GLU A 179 -9.45 12.54 -3.76
C GLU A 179 -8.03 12.87 -3.34
N LYS A 180 -7.85 13.43 -2.13
CA LYS A 180 -6.54 13.76 -1.56
C LYS A 180 -5.80 12.55 -1.03
N SER A 181 -6.41 11.37 -1.10
CA SER A 181 -5.81 10.14 -0.58
C SER A 181 -4.95 9.48 -1.65
N GLY A 182 -3.84 8.90 -1.22
CA GLY A 182 -3.08 7.98 -2.07
C GLY A 182 -3.91 6.74 -2.43
N SER A 183 -3.37 5.93 -3.36
CA SER A 183 -3.99 4.68 -3.77
C SER A 183 -4.05 3.65 -2.62
N LEU A 184 -5.08 2.81 -2.59
CA LEU A 184 -5.17 1.72 -1.63
C LEU A 184 -4.57 0.41 -2.18
N PRO A 185 -3.66 -0.26 -1.46
CA PRO A 185 -3.19 -1.58 -1.85
C PRO A 185 -4.28 -2.64 -1.74
N TYR A 186 -4.06 -3.72 -2.47
CA TYR A 186 -4.82 -4.95 -2.36
C TYR A 186 -4.62 -5.62 -1.00
N GLY A 187 -5.64 -6.31 -0.51
CA GLY A 187 -5.47 -7.23 0.62
C GLY A 187 -6.68 -7.30 1.52
N ASP A 188 -6.52 -8.01 2.64
CA ASP A 188 -7.54 -8.04 3.68
C ASP A 188 -7.52 -6.71 4.44
N VAL A 189 -8.67 -6.06 4.48
CA VAL A 189 -8.86 -4.76 5.11
C VAL A 189 -10.07 -4.77 6.03
N THR A 190 -10.00 -3.95 7.07
CA THR A 190 -11.16 -3.48 7.82
C THR A 190 -11.32 -2.00 7.51
N VAL A 191 -12.44 -1.66 6.89
CA VAL A 191 -12.78 -0.31 6.45
C VAL A 191 -13.93 0.23 7.27
N ASN A 192 -13.75 1.40 7.85
CA ASN A 192 -14.80 2.18 8.49
C ASN A 192 -15.26 3.26 7.50
N GLY A 193 -16.51 3.23 7.08
CA GLY A 193 -17.01 4.18 6.08
C GLY A 193 -18.51 4.42 6.17
N TYR A 194 -19.02 5.20 5.23
CA TYR A 194 -20.43 5.50 5.08
C TYR A 194 -20.99 4.71 3.90
N LEU A 195 -21.87 3.75 4.20
CA LEU A 195 -22.50 2.88 3.24
C LEU A 195 -23.86 3.45 2.81
N ILE A 196 -24.08 3.56 1.50
CA ILE A 196 -25.39 3.78 0.90
C ILE A 196 -25.52 2.92 -0.36
N ASP A 197 -26.58 2.10 -0.42
CA ASP A 197 -26.68 0.98 -1.36
C ASP A 197 -25.41 0.11 -1.35
N ASN A 198 -24.70 0.03 -2.48
CA ASN A 198 -23.49 -0.74 -2.66
C ASN A 198 -22.23 0.12 -2.61
N ASN A 199 -22.34 1.40 -2.20
CA ASN A 199 -21.25 2.36 -2.24
C ASN A 199 -20.80 2.67 -0.82
N LEU A 200 -19.57 2.29 -0.49
CA LEU A 200 -18.90 2.58 0.76
C LEU A 200 -17.95 3.76 0.52
N VAL A 201 -18.20 4.89 1.18
CA VAL A 201 -17.37 6.10 1.04
C VAL A 201 -16.57 6.31 2.32
N VAL A 202 -15.26 6.49 2.18
CA VAL A 202 -14.31 6.55 3.29
C VAL A 202 -13.67 7.93 3.34
N ALA A 203 -13.86 8.60 4.48
CA ALA A 203 -13.05 9.75 4.84
C ALA A 203 -11.67 9.28 5.28
N ASP A 204 -10.61 10.03 4.95
CA ASP A 204 -9.22 9.77 5.35
C ASP A 204 -8.86 8.28 5.50
N PRO A 205 -8.47 7.60 4.40
CA PRO A 205 -8.18 6.18 4.41
C PRO A 205 -7.06 5.77 5.37
N GLN A 206 -6.14 6.68 5.74
CA GLN A 206 -5.06 6.34 6.67
C GLN A 206 -5.59 5.97 8.06
N LEU A 207 -6.72 6.56 8.46
CA LEU A 207 -7.36 6.33 9.75
C LEU A 207 -8.47 5.28 9.68
N ASN A 208 -9.11 5.21 8.52
CA ASN A 208 -10.36 4.47 8.36
C ASN A 208 -10.19 3.17 7.58
N VAL A 209 -9.03 2.92 6.98
CA VAL A 209 -8.66 1.63 6.40
C VAL A 209 -7.53 1.05 7.23
N SER A 210 -7.82 -0.04 7.91
CA SER A 210 -6.80 -0.85 8.57
C SER A 210 -6.55 -2.09 7.72
N TYR A 211 -5.29 -2.28 7.35
CA TYR A 211 -4.87 -3.47 6.64
C TYR A 211 -4.62 -4.60 7.64
N GLY A 212 -4.78 -5.84 7.18
CA GLY A 212 -4.15 -6.99 7.84
C GLY A 212 -2.62 -6.89 7.79
N SER A 213 -1.92 -8.01 8.00
CA SER A 213 -0.46 -8.03 7.78
C SER A 213 -0.14 -7.62 6.34
N LEU A 214 0.42 -6.42 6.21
CA LEU A 214 0.90 -5.82 4.97
C LEU A 214 2.14 -6.59 4.47
N ASN A 215 1.90 -7.62 3.65
CA ASN A 215 2.91 -8.53 3.14
C ASN A 215 3.82 -7.80 2.12
N ARG A 216 5.15 -7.88 2.29
CA ARG A 216 6.05 -7.64 1.15
C ARG A 216 5.68 -8.65 0.05
N TYR A 217 5.52 -8.20 -1.18
CA TYR A 217 5.29 -9.10 -2.31
C TYR A 217 6.59 -9.80 -2.65
N GLU A 218 6.83 -10.93 -2.00
CA GLU A 218 7.97 -11.77 -2.33
C GLU A 218 7.75 -12.42 -3.70
N VAL A 219 8.54 -12.01 -4.68
CA VAL A 219 8.45 -12.52 -6.06
C VAL A 219 9.73 -13.28 -6.40
N PHE A 220 9.70 -14.59 -6.20
CA PHE A 220 10.85 -15.46 -6.39
C PHE A 220 10.53 -16.68 -7.24
N GLY A 221 11.55 -17.20 -7.94
CA GLY A 221 11.43 -18.42 -8.73
C GLY A 221 10.50 -18.29 -9.94
N PRO A 222 10.06 -19.44 -10.49
CA PRO A 222 9.18 -19.46 -11.66
C PRO A 222 7.82 -18.81 -11.40
N GLN A 223 7.52 -17.76 -12.16
CA GLN A 223 6.21 -17.13 -12.25
C GLN A 223 5.54 -17.70 -13.50
N ARG A 224 4.64 -18.68 -13.32
CA ARG A 224 3.92 -19.29 -14.44
C ARG A 224 2.83 -18.32 -14.94
N THR A 225 2.88 -17.98 -16.22
CA THR A 225 2.09 -16.91 -16.84
C THR A 225 1.32 -17.47 -18.03
N LEU A 226 0.02 -17.20 -18.09
CA LEU A 226 -0.79 -17.48 -19.26
C LEU A 226 -0.96 -16.18 -20.05
N MET A 227 -0.45 -16.15 -21.27
CA MET A 227 -0.73 -15.06 -22.21
C MET A 227 -1.92 -15.46 -23.08
N VAL A 228 -2.94 -14.62 -23.16
CA VAL A 228 -4.19 -14.94 -23.83
C VAL A 228 -4.42 -13.92 -24.95
N ILE A 229 -4.31 -14.35 -26.20
CA ILE A 229 -4.76 -13.55 -27.34
C ILE A 229 -6.28 -13.72 -27.44
N VAL A 230 -7.00 -12.60 -27.31
CA VAL A 230 -8.46 -12.57 -27.39
C VAL A 230 -8.84 -12.08 -28.79
N ASP A 231 -9.39 -12.97 -29.61
CA ASP A 231 -10.14 -12.56 -30.79
C ASP A 231 -11.54 -12.14 -30.35
N ALA A 232 -11.86 -10.86 -30.51
CA ALA A 232 -13.20 -10.39 -30.29
C ALA A 232 -14.04 -10.58 -31.55
N ASP A 233 -15.33 -10.82 -31.39
CA ASP A 233 -16.27 -10.97 -32.52
C ASP A 233 -16.39 -9.71 -33.39
N TYR A 234 -16.12 -8.54 -32.82
CA TYR A 234 -16.12 -7.26 -33.52
C TYR A 234 -14.79 -6.97 -34.25
N ASP A 235 -13.69 -7.57 -33.80
CA ASP A 235 -12.35 -7.38 -34.36
C ASP A 235 -11.42 -8.53 -33.92
N PRO A 236 -10.87 -9.33 -34.85
CA PRO A 236 -9.88 -10.34 -34.50
C PRO A 236 -8.55 -9.66 -34.12
N ALA A 237 -7.82 -10.22 -33.16
CA ALA A 237 -6.49 -9.73 -32.86
C ALA A 237 -5.52 -10.08 -34.01
N GLU A 238 -4.81 -9.10 -34.55
CA GLU A 238 -3.87 -9.29 -35.67
C GLU A 238 -2.54 -9.96 -35.26
N ILE A 239 -2.40 -10.35 -33.99
CA ILE A 239 -1.18 -10.90 -33.40
C ILE A 239 -1.19 -12.44 -33.43
N THR A 240 -0.04 -13.05 -33.75
CA THR A 240 0.15 -14.51 -33.71
C THR A 240 0.63 -15.00 -32.35
N THR A 241 0.26 -16.23 -31.98
CA THR A 241 0.73 -16.87 -30.74
C THR A 241 2.26 -16.96 -30.68
N GLN A 242 2.91 -17.30 -31.81
CA GLN A 242 4.37 -17.38 -31.88
C GLN A 242 5.06 -16.02 -31.68
N ALA A 243 4.50 -14.94 -32.24
CA ALA A 243 5.06 -13.61 -32.06
C ALA A 243 4.96 -13.17 -30.60
N LEU A 244 3.81 -13.39 -29.96
CA LEU A 244 3.62 -13.06 -28.54
C LEU A 244 4.49 -13.94 -27.64
N ASP A 245 4.61 -15.23 -27.94
CA ASP A 245 5.50 -16.16 -27.22
C ASP A 245 6.96 -15.68 -27.27
N THR A 246 7.42 -15.25 -28.45
CA THR A 246 8.76 -14.71 -28.63
C THR A 246 8.97 -13.42 -27.83
N ALA A 247 7.97 -12.53 -27.82
CA ALA A 247 8.05 -11.25 -27.10
C ALA A 247 7.99 -11.41 -25.57
N ILE A 248 7.30 -12.43 -25.05
CA ILE A 248 7.11 -12.61 -23.61
C ILE A 248 8.10 -13.63 -23.03
N PHE A 249 8.24 -14.81 -23.65
CA PHE A 249 9.02 -15.94 -23.13
C PHE A 249 10.33 -16.19 -23.88
N GLY A 250 10.61 -15.43 -24.95
CA GLY A 250 11.82 -15.59 -25.74
C GLY A 250 13.12 -15.43 -24.94
N ILE A 251 14.23 -15.91 -25.50
CA ILE A 251 15.55 -15.88 -24.84
C ILE A 251 16.32 -14.56 -25.01
N THR A 252 15.82 -13.64 -25.84
CA THR A 252 16.43 -12.33 -26.12
C THR A 252 15.36 -11.26 -26.25
N SER A 253 15.57 -10.08 -25.64
CA SER A 253 14.67 -8.92 -25.74
C SER A 253 13.18 -9.23 -25.44
N SER A 254 12.95 -10.11 -24.45
CA SER A 254 11.63 -10.54 -24.02
C SER A 254 11.30 -10.08 -22.59
N ALA A 255 10.02 -10.13 -22.21
CA ALA A 255 9.59 -9.88 -20.83
C ALA A 255 10.29 -10.84 -19.84
N ALA A 256 10.49 -12.11 -20.22
CA ALA A 256 11.22 -13.09 -19.40
C ALA A 256 12.68 -12.69 -19.19
N THR A 257 13.37 -12.20 -20.22
CA THR A 257 14.74 -11.69 -20.08
C THR A 257 14.80 -10.43 -19.23
N TYR A 258 13.81 -9.52 -19.38
CA TYR A 258 13.69 -8.31 -18.57
C TYR A 258 13.56 -8.65 -17.08
N TYR A 259 12.57 -9.48 -16.74
CA TYR A 259 12.31 -9.88 -15.36
C TYR A 259 13.45 -10.68 -14.74
N LYS A 260 14.12 -11.53 -15.52
CA LYS A 260 15.30 -12.27 -15.07
C LYS A 260 16.46 -11.33 -14.73
N GLU A 261 16.71 -10.32 -15.56
CA GLU A 261 17.81 -9.38 -15.37
C GLU A 261 17.53 -8.41 -14.21
N THR A 262 16.38 -7.73 -14.22
CA THR A 262 16.03 -6.74 -13.18
C THR A 262 15.97 -7.34 -11.78
N SER A 263 15.52 -8.60 -11.68
CA SER A 263 15.47 -9.36 -10.42
C SER A 263 16.81 -9.98 -10.02
N ARG A 264 17.87 -9.82 -10.82
CA ARG A 264 19.19 -10.43 -10.59
C ARG A 264 19.10 -11.96 -10.47
N ASN A 265 18.37 -12.59 -11.38
CA ASN A 265 18.06 -14.02 -11.43
C ASN A 265 17.22 -14.58 -10.27
N LYS A 266 16.59 -13.71 -9.47
CA LYS A 266 15.74 -14.15 -8.35
C LYS A 266 14.38 -14.68 -8.82
N MET A 267 13.92 -14.26 -9.99
CA MET A 267 12.70 -14.79 -10.61
C MET A 267 12.88 -15.12 -12.09
N SER A 268 11.97 -15.94 -12.62
CA SER A 268 11.87 -16.24 -14.05
C SER A 268 10.43 -16.23 -14.50
N LEU A 269 10.12 -15.55 -15.60
CA LEU A 269 8.80 -15.60 -16.23
C LEU A 269 8.76 -16.85 -17.12
N THR A 270 7.77 -17.72 -16.89
CA THR A 270 7.61 -18.99 -17.62
C THR A 270 6.14 -19.15 -18.00
N GLY A 271 5.80 -19.95 -19.00
CA GLY A 271 4.40 -20.14 -19.31
C GLY A 271 4.12 -20.49 -20.75
N GLU A 272 2.92 -20.13 -21.18
CA GLU A 272 2.40 -20.47 -22.50
C GLU A 272 1.49 -19.37 -23.04
N VAL A 273 1.35 -19.36 -24.37
CA VAL A 273 0.46 -18.45 -25.09
C VAL A 273 -0.71 -19.24 -25.68
N THR A 274 -1.92 -18.77 -25.43
CA THR A 274 -3.14 -19.34 -26.01
C THR A 274 -3.87 -18.31 -26.85
N LYS A 275 -4.70 -18.81 -27.77
CA LYS A 275 -5.61 -18.01 -28.58
C LYS A 275 -7.02 -18.46 -28.29
N THR A 276 -7.88 -17.51 -27.92
CA THR A 276 -9.28 -17.78 -27.59
C THR A 276 -10.19 -16.79 -28.31
N THR A 277 -11.30 -17.29 -28.84
CA THR A 277 -12.34 -16.44 -29.41
C THR A 277 -13.40 -16.18 -28.37
N VAL A 278 -13.71 -14.91 -28.12
CA VAL A 278 -14.74 -14.51 -27.16
C VAL A 278 -15.78 -13.66 -27.89
N ASN A 279 -17.06 -14.05 -27.76
CA ASN A 279 -18.15 -13.30 -28.35
C ASN A 279 -18.50 -12.09 -27.46
N PHE A 280 -18.16 -10.90 -27.92
CA PHE A 280 -18.43 -9.63 -27.26
C PHE A 280 -19.55 -8.86 -27.96
N SER A 281 -20.74 -9.47 -28.02
CA SER A 281 -21.95 -8.73 -28.42
C SER A 281 -22.26 -7.55 -27.49
N ASN A 282 -22.75 -6.44 -28.06
CA ASN A 282 -23.11 -5.19 -27.35
C ASN A 282 -21.93 -4.50 -26.64
N VAL A 283 -20.78 -4.42 -27.29
CA VAL A 283 -19.52 -3.83 -26.78
C VAL A 283 -19.73 -2.51 -26.02
N ALA A 284 -20.50 -1.57 -26.56
CA ALA A 284 -20.75 -0.26 -25.93
C ALA A 284 -21.36 -0.34 -24.52
N ASN A 285 -22.04 -1.43 -24.18
CA ASN A 285 -22.65 -1.67 -22.86
C ASN A 285 -21.80 -2.60 -21.97
N LYS A 286 -20.68 -3.12 -22.48
CA LYS A 286 -19.78 -4.07 -21.80
C LYS A 286 -18.37 -3.48 -21.59
N CYS A 287 -18.30 -2.19 -21.36
CA CYS A 287 -17.04 -1.47 -21.21
C CYS A 287 -16.43 -1.60 -19.81
N TYR A 288 -17.00 -2.45 -18.96
CA TYR A 288 -16.45 -2.77 -17.66
C TYR A 288 -15.47 -3.94 -17.76
N ILE A 289 -14.24 -3.75 -17.28
CA ILE A 289 -13.14 -4.70 -17.52
C ILE A 289 -13.43 -6.10 -16.94
N TYR A 290 -14.21 -6.17 -15.86
CA TYR A 290 -14.58 -7.46 -15.26
C TYR A 290 -15.55 -8.27 -16.13
N ASP A 291 -16.35 -7.63 -16.99
CA ASP A 291 -17.20 -8.35 -17.95
C ASP A 291 -16.32 -9.03 -19.00
N LEU A 292 -15.27 -8.35 -19.47
CA LEU A 292 -14.27 -8.90 -20.40
C LEU A 292 -13.55 -10.10 -19.78
N VAL A 293 -12.99 -9.90 -18.59
CA VAL A 293 -12.20 -10.90 -17.87
C VAL A 293 -13.04 -12.14 -17.56
N SER A 294 -14.25 -11.97 -17.00
CA SER A 294 -15.10 -13.09 -16.60
C SER A 294 -15.57 -13.94 -17.80
N GLN A 295 -15.92 -13.30 -18.92
CA GLN A 295 -16.27 -14.01 -20.15
C GLN A 295 -15.07 -14.78 -20.69
N THR A 296 -13.89 -14.17 -20.73
CA THR A 296 -12.67 -14.81 -21.24
C THR A 296 -12.24 -15.99 -20.38
N ASP A 297 -12.29 -15.84 -19.06
CA ASP A 297 -12.00 -16.93 -18.11
C ASP A 297 -12.94 -18.12 -18.26
N SER A 298 -14.22 -17.86 -18.49
CA SER A 298 -15.20 -18.92 -18.74
C SER A 298 -14.84 -19.70 -19.99
N VAL A 299 -14.44 -19.04 -21.07
CA VAL A 299 -14.04 -19.72 -22.31
C VAL A 299 -12.76 -20.52 -22.10
N LEU A 300 -11.74 -19.95 -21.45
CA LEU A 300 -10.49 -20.67 -21.14
C LEU A 300 -10.73 -21.92 -20.29
N SER A 301 -11.59 -21.81 -19.27
CA SER A 301 -11.93 -22.94 -18.40
C SER A 301 -12.67 -24.04 -19.19
N GLN A 302 -13.57 -23.66 -20.10
CA GLN A 302 -14.25 -24.60 -21.01
C GLN A 302 -13.28 -25.25 -22.00
N SER A 303 -12.21 -24.55 -22.39
CA SER A 303 -11.11 -25.09 -23.19
C SER A 303 -10.11 -25.94 -22.40
N GLY A 304 -10.35 -26.16 -21.10
CA GLY A 304 -9.57 -27.07 -20.26
C GLY A 304 -8.41 -26.43 -19.48
N PHE A 305 -8.27 -25.10 -19.51
CA PHE A 305 -7.26 -24.41 -18.72
C PHE A 305 -7.65 -24.37 -17.23
N ILE A 306 -6.74 -24.77 -16.35
CA ILE A 306 -6.86 -24.60 -14.90
C ILE A 306 -6.21 -23.26 -14.55
N LEU A 307 -7.03 -22.20 -14.49
CA LEU A 307 -6.51 -20.84 -14.32
C LEU A 307 -5.70 -20.66 -13.02
N ASP A 308 -5.99 -21.45 -11.98
CA ASP A 308 -5.28 -21.43 -10.69
C ASP A 308 -3.85 -21.96 -10.73
N ASP A 309 -3.46 -22.66 -11.79
CA ASP A 309 -2.07 -23.07 -11.98
C ASP A 309 -1.17 -21.91 -12.44
N TYR A 310 -1.75 -20.78 -12.82
CA TYR A 310 -1.02 -19.61 -13.30
C TYR A 310 -0.98 -18.53 -12.22
N ARG A 311 0.21 -17.99 -12.02
CA ARG A 311 0.47 -16.84 -11.14
C ARG A 311 0.05 -15.53 -11.79
N ILE A 312 0.10 -15.45 -13.12
CA ILE A 312 -0.31 -14.30 -13.93
C ILE A 312 -1.14 -14.78 -15.12
N ILE A 313 -2.18 -14.05 -15.49
CA ILE A 313 -2.96 -14.22 -16.71
C ILE A 313 -3.09 -12.85 -17.37
N GLN A 314 -2.50 -12.67 -18.54
CA GLN A 314 -2.58 -11.39 -19.25
C GLN A 314 -3.34 -11.56 -20.57
N TYR A 315 -4.39 -10.76 -20.73
CA TYR A 315 -5.22 -10.75 -21.95
C TYR A 315 -4.73 -9.66 -22.90
N TYR A 316 -4.45 -10.06 -24.13
CA TYR A 316 -4.05 -9.18 -25.21
C TYR A 316 -5.21 -9.11 -26.21
N LEU A 317 -5.74 -7.91 -26.45
CA LEU A 317 -6.92 -7.73 -27.30
C LEU A 317 -6.89 -6.41 -28.07
N PRO A 318 -7.64 -6.31 -29.20
CA PRO A 318 -7.89 -5.04 -29.85
C PRO A 318 -8.65 -4.07 -28.93
N LYS A 319 -8.42 -2.75 -29.11
CA LYS A 319 -9.18 -1.71 -28.40
C LYS A 319 -10.66 -1.80 -28.82
N PRO A 320 -11.63 -2.03 -27.90
CA PRO A 320 -13.03 -2.21 -28.29
C PRO A 320 -13.66 -0.92 -28.82
N PRO A 321 -14.31 -0.95 -29.98
CA PRO A 321 -14.99 0.22 -30.53
C PRO A 321 -16.17 0.63 -29.63
N GLY A 322 -16.31 1.92 -29.38
CA GLY A 322 -17.43 2.48 -28.61
C GLY A 322 -17.26 2.46 -27.10
N CYS A 323 -16.22 1.82 -26.56
CA CYS A 323 -15.96 1.84 -25.12
C CYS A 323 -15.25 3.08 -24.59
N GLY A 324 -14.73 3.93 -25.49
CA GLY A 324 -14.02 5.15 -25.10
C GLY A 324 -12.87 4.90 -24.11
N TRP A 325 -12.34 3.67 -24.07
CA TRP A 325 -11.23 3.29 -23.21
C TRP A 325 -10.02 4.12 -23.62
N GLY A 326 -9.68 5.13 -22.82
CA GLY A 326 -8.47 5.92 -22.98
C GLY A 326 -7.21 5.18 -22.54
N PHE A 327 -7.37 4.07 -21.81
CA PHE A 327 -6.26 3.28 -21.31
C PHE A 327 -5.71 2.32 -22.38
N SER A 328 -4.42 2.00 -22.26
CA SER A 328 -3.76 0.96 -23.06
C SER A 328 -3.35 -0.26 -22.21
N GLY A 329 -3.36 -0.11 -20.88
CA GLY A 329 -3.14 -1.15 -19.89
C GLY A 329 -4.19 -1.11 -18.77
N VAL A 330 -4.53 -2.28 -18.23
CA VAL A 330 -5.33 -2.40 -17.00
C VAL A 330 -4.80 -3.54 -16.17
N ALA A 331 -4.43 -3.27 -14.93
CA ALA A 331 -4.06 -4.30 -13.97
C ALA A 331 -5.15 -4.50 -12.93
N LEU A 332 -5.51 -5.75 -12.71
CA LEU A 332 -6.35 -6.15 -11.60
C LEU A 332 -5.42 -6.65 -10.49
N SER A 333 -5.74 -6.24 -9.26
CA SER A 333 -5.04 -6.65 -8.03
C SER A 333 -5.02 -8.16 -7.74
N ASP A 334 -5.70 -8.97 -8.56
CA ASP A 334 -5.50 -10.41 -8.57
C ASP A 334 -4.31 -10.76 -9.48
N LYS A 335 -4.40 -11.87 -10.22
CA LYS A 335 -3.37 -12.32 -11.16
C LYS A 335 -3.57 -11.80 -12.58
N ARG A 336 -4.56 -10.93 -12.83
CA ARG A 336 -5.01 -10.60 -14.18
C ARG A 336 -4.58 -9.22 -14.63
N SER A 337 -4.26 -9.11 -15.91
CA SER A 337 -4.04 -7.83 -16.56
C SER A 337 -4.52 -7.85 -18.00
N VAL A 338 -4.75 -6.67 -18.56
CA VAL A 338 -5.26 -6.48 -19.91
C VAL A 338 -4.37 -5.50 -20.64
N VAL A 339 -3.94 -5.86 -21.85
CA VAL A 339 -3.24 -4.98 -22.78
C VAL A 339 -4.15 -4.77 -23.98
N ALA A 340 -4.69 -3.56 -24.10
CA ALA A 340 -5.62 -3.19 -25.16
C ALA A 340 -4.85 -2.48 -26.29
N TRP A 341 -4.35 -3.26 -27.25
CA TRP A 341 -3.51 -2.78 -28.34
C TRP A 341 -3.65 -3.67 -29.58
N ASN A 342 -3.75 -3.08 -30.77
CA ASN A 342 -4.02 -3.85 -31.99
C ASN A 342 -2.95 -3.74 -33.09
N GLU A 343 -1.98 -2.84 -32.98
CA GLU A 343 -1.07 -2.55 -34.11
C GLU A 343 0.22 -3.39 -34.09
N TYR A 344 0.72 -3.75 -32.90
CA TYR A 344 1.92 -4.59 -32.70
C TYR A 344 1.97 -5.10 -31.25
N ILE A 345 2.91 -6.00 -30.94
CA ILE A 345 3.12 -6.45 -29.56
C ILE A 345 3.91 -5.39 -28.79
N ASN A 346 3.26 -4.72 -27.85
CA ASN A 346 3.89 -3.78 -26.93
C ASN A 346 4.34 -4.52 -25.67
N LYS A 347 5.63 -4.88 -25.63
CA LYS A 347 6.24 -5.60 -24.52
C LYS A 347 6.38 -4.69 -23.30
N GLY A 348 6.63 -3.40 -23.49
CA GLY A 348 6.74 -2.40 -22.42
C GLY A 348 5.48 -2.35 -21.55
N ILE A 349 4.31 -2.17 -22.17
CA ILE A 349 3.02 -2.20 -21.46
C ILE A 349 2.82 -3.57 -20.80
N SER A 350 3.10 -4.67 -21.51
CA SER A 350 2.96 -6.02 -20.93
C SER A 350 3.80 -6.20 -19.65
N ILE A 351 5.05 -5.72 -19.64
CA ILE A 351 5.93 -5.76 -18.46
C ILE A 351 5.37 -4.85 -17.35
N HIS A 352 4.90 -3.65 -17.68
CA HIS A 352 4.30 -2.69 -16.75
C HIS A 352 3.11 -3.29 -16.00
N GLU A 353 2.15 -3.87 -16.73
CA GLU A 353 0.97 -4.49 -16.15
C GLU A 353 1.30 -5.70 -15.27
N ILE A 354 2.31 -6.49 -15.65
CA ILE A 354 2.81 -7.58 -14.81
C ILE A 354 3.42 -7.02 -13.50
N GLY A 355 4.06 -5.85 -13.56
CA GLY A 355 4.56 -5.13 -12.38
C GLY A 355 3.45 -4.82 -11.39
N HIS A 356 2.28 -4.39 -11.87
CA HIS A 356 1.09 -4.23 -11.04
C HIS A 356 0.58 -5.56 -10.46
N ASN A 357 0.60 -6.66 -11.22
CA ASN A 357 0.24 -7.99 -10.69
C ASN A 357 1.23 -8.51 -9.62
N PHE A 358 2.41 -7.91 -9.54
CA PHE A 358 3.38 -8.09 -8.45
C PHE A 358 3.24 -7.09 -7.31
N GLY A 359 2.29 -6.14 -7.41
CA GLY A 359 1.97 -5.19 -6.37
C GLY A 359 2.72 -3.86 -6.45
N LEU A 360 3.36 -3.54 -7.58
CA LEU A 360 3.93 -2.21 -7.82
C LEU A 360 2.87 -1.21 -8.29
N LEU A 361 3.17 0.09 -8.14
CA LEU A 361 2.46 1.18 -8.80
C LEU A 361 3.45 2.03 -9.60
N HIS A 362 2.95 3.12 -10.15
CA HIS A 362 3.71 3.95 -11.08
C HIS A 362 4.96 4.57 -10.47
N ALA A 363 5.98 4.71 -11.32
CA ALA A 363 7.11 5.57 -11.09
C ALA A 363 6.79 6.95 -11.65
N SER A 364 6.60 7.91 -10.77
CA SER A 364 6.24 9.29 -11.07
C SER A 364 7.41 10.21 -10.71
N THR A 365 7.30 11.50 -11.00
CA THR A 365 8.25 12.50 -10.49
C THR A 365 7.58 13.47 -9.52
N TYR A 366 8.35 14.00 -8.57
CA TYR A 366 7.90 15.10 -7.71
C TYR A 366 8.53 16.42 -8.18
N ASN A 367 7.77 17.20 -8.95
CA ASN A 367 8.25 18.42 -9.56
C ASN A 367 7.95 19.63 -8.66
N CYS A 368 8.98 20.22 -8.05
CA CYS A 368 8.87 21.40 -7.19
C CYS A 368 9.40 22.68 -7.85
N GLY A 369 9.45 22.73 -9.19
CA GLY A 369 9.99 23.87 -9.93
C GLY A 369 11.49 24.00 -9.77
N SER A 370 11.96 25.10 -9.17
CA SER A 370 13.39 25.39 -8.98
C SER A 370 14.00 24.77 -7.72
N LYS A 371 13.26 23.91 -7.01
CA LYS A 371 13.71 23.22 -5.80
C LYS A 371 13.62 21.71 -6.00
N ALA A 372 14.46 20.96 -5.29
CA ALA A 372 14.38 19.49 -5.25
C ALA A 372 13.22 19.02 -4.35
N PHE A 373 12.96 19.75 -3.27
CA PHE A 373 11.90 19.45 -2.30
C PHE A 373 11.03 20.68 -2.03
N GLY A 374 9.77 20.45 -1.71
CA GLY A 374 8.80 21.49 -1.35
C GLY A 374 7.53 20.88 -0.76
N THR A 375 6.61 21.74 -0.36
CA THR A 375 5.30 21.34 0.18
C THR A 375 4.35 20.89 -0.93
N GLU A 376 3.23 20.24 -0.58
CA GLU A 376 2.18 19.87 -1.54
C GLU A 376 1.61 21.06 -2.34
N SER A 377 1.72 22.28 -1.81
CA SER A 377 1.31 23.49 -2.53
C SER A 377 2.36 24.03 -3.50
N GLU A 378 3.62 23.62 -3.34
CA GLU A 378 4.75 24.03 -4.19
C GLU A 378 5.09 22.98 -5.25
N CYS A 379 4.72 21.71 -5.01
CA CYS A 379 5.12 20.59 -5.83
C CYS A 379 3.94 19.88 -6.50
N GLN A 380 4.18 19.36 -7.70
CA GLN A 380 3.23 18.57 -8.46
C GLN A 380 3.78 17.16 -8.71
N VAL A 381 2.96 16.14 -8.45
CA VAL A 381 3.24 14.78 -8.92
C VAL A 381 2.92 14.71 -10.41
N ILE A 382 3.92 14.30 -11.20
CA ILE A 382 3.73 14.02 -12.63
C ILE A 382 3.67 12.51 -12.80
N GLU A 383 2.49 11.99 -13.12
CA GLU A 383 2.27 10.56 -13.37
C GLU A 383 3.18 10.08 -14.50
N TYR A 384 3.76 8.91 -14.33
CA TYR A 384 4.70 8.30 -15.29
C TYR A 384 5.96 9.13 -15.59
N GLY A 385 6.27 10.14 -14.77
CA GLY A 385 7.38 11.06 -15.02
C GLY A 385 8.78 10.44 -14.88
N ASP A 386 8.92 9.31 -14.17
CA ASP A 386 10.22 8.65 -14.02
C ASP A 386 10.55 7.83 -15.27
N ASN A 387 11.25 8.47 -16.21
CA ASN A 387 11.67 7.83 -17.45
C ASN A 387 12.73 6.74 -17.26
N TYR A 388 13.22 6.51 -16.03
CA TYR A 388 14.27 5.56 -15.70
C TYR A 388 13.76 4.31 -14.97
N ASP A 389 12.45 4.07 -15.06
CA ASP A 389 11.73 2.90 -14.56
C ASP A 389 10.62 2.52 -15.56
N ILE A 390 10.39 1.22 -15.78
CA ILE A 390 9.29 0.73 -16.65
C ILE A 390 7.90 1.12 -16.13
N MET A 391 7.74 1.28 -14.81
CA MET A 391 6.52 1.78 -14.18
C MET A 391 6.29 3.27 -14.44
N GLY A 392 7.22 3.95 -15.11
CA GLY A 392 7.04 5.29 -15.67
C GLY A 392 6.96 5.26 -17.21
N LEU A 393 8.06 4.92 -17.90
CA LEU A 393 8.16 5.07 -19.36
C LEU A 393 7.35 4.06 -20.19
N SER A 394 6.92 2.92 -19.60
CA SER A 394 6.08 1.86 -20.21
C SER A 394 6.43 1.46 -21.66
N SER A 395 7.72 1.55 -22.05
CA SER A 395 8.20 1.34 -23.41
C SER A 395 9.10 0.10 -23.52
N ASP A 396 9.23 -0.44 -24.74
CA ASP A 396 10.05 -1.64 -25.01
C ASP A 396 11.54 -1.49 -24.65
N ASN A 397 12.03 -0.25 -24.60
CA ASN A 397 13.41 0.09 -24.25
C ASN A 397 13.52 0.72 -22.85
N ALA A 398 12.47 0.64 -22.03
CA ALA A 398 12.49 1.26 -20.72
C ALA A 398 13.55 0.59 -19.82
N PRO A 399 14.21 1.37 -18.95
CA PRO A 399 15.17 0.83 -18.00
C PRO A 399 14.56 -0.15 -17.00
N VAL A 400 15.43 -0.82 -16.23
CA VAL A 400 14.98 -1.71 -15.15
C VAL A 400 14.32 -0.92 -14.01
N PHE A 401 13.50 -1.59 -13.20
CA PHE A 401 12.91 -1.01 -11.98
C PHE A 401 13.93 -0.27 -11.10
N ASN A 402 13.51 0.82 -10.49
CA ASN A 402 14.28 1.59 -9.53
C ASN A 402 14.49 0.80 -8.21
N GLY A 403 15.45 1.26 -7.40
CA GLY A 403 15.80 0.66 -6.10
C GLY A 403 14.60 0.39 -5.19
N PRO A 404 13.72 1.36 -4.89
CA PRO A 404 12.56 1.14 -4.02
C PRO A 404 11.55 0.10 -4.56
N HIS A 405 11.33 0.05 -5.88
CA HIS A 405 10.53 -1.01 -6.51
C HIS A 405 11.20 -2.39 -6.39
N LYS A 406 12.51 -2.51 -6.63
CA LYS A 406 13.23 -3.77 -6.42
C LYS A 406 13.20 -4.23 -4.96
N LEU A 407 13.31 -3.29 -4.01
CA LEU A 407 13.12 -3.57 -2.59
C LEU A 407 11.67 -4.00 -2.27
N ALA A 408 10.70 -3.66 -3.14
CA ALA A 408 9.29 -4.06 -3.03
C ALA A 408 9.07 -5.52 -3.25
N LEU A 409 9.72 -5.99 -4.29
CA LEU A 409 9.60 -7.35 -4.75
C LEU A 409 10.55 -8.29 -4.01
N SER A 410 11.22 -7.78 -2.97
CA SER A 410 12.27 -8.46 -2.22
C SER A 410 13.44 -8.91 -3.10
N TRP A 411 13.71 -8.14 -4.17
CA TRP A 411 14.86 -8.38 -5.04
C TRP A 411 16.12 -7.72 -4.54
N ILE A 412 16.04 -6.78 -3.61
CA ILE A 412 17.16 -6.33 -2.77
C ILE A 412 17.14 -7.17 -1.48
N ASP A 413 18.26 -7.85 -1.18
CA ASP A 413 18.35 -8.70 0.00
C ASP A 413 18.38 -7.89 1.30
N GLU A 414 18.06 -8.54 2.42
CA GLU A 414 17.99 -7.84 3.72
C GLU A 414 19.31 -7.20 4.16
N ASN A 415 20.44 -7.79 3.76
CA ASN A 415 21.79 -7.28 4.01
C ASN A 415 22.27 -6.27 2.95
N GLU A 416 21.46 -6.01 1.93
CA GLU A 416 21.75 -5.07 0.83
C GLU A 416 20.92 -3.79 0.93
N TYR A 417 20.15 -3.60 2.00
CA TYR A 417 19.49 -2.33 2.29
C TYR A 417 19.77 -1.87 3.72
N SER A 418 19.71 -0.56 3.94
CA SER A 418 19.95 0.05 5.25
C SER A 418 18.88 1.08 5.55
N PHE A 419 18.40 1.06 6.79
CA PHE A 419 17.56 2.10 7.33
C PHE A 419 18.40 3.02 8.22
N VAL A 420 18.67 4.22 7.72
CA VAL A 420 19.58 5.18 8.35
C VAL A 420 18.85 5.95 9.43
N LYS A 421 19.39 5.89 10.65
CA LYS A 421 18.85 6.55 11.85
C LYS A 421 19.77 7.58 12.49
N ASN A 422 21.05 7.57 12.12
CA ASN A 422 22.08 8.46 12.62
C ASN A 422 23.02 8.81 11.48
N ASP A 423 23.78 9.89 11.66
CA ASP A 423 24.82 10.33 10.73
C ASP A 423 25.77 9.19 10.39
N GLN A 424 25.99 8.98 9.09
CA GLN A 424 26.86 7.93 8.60
C GLN A 424 27.31 8.14 7.16
N GLU A 425 28.55 7.72 6.91
CA GLU A 425 29.07 7.54 5.56
C GLU A 425 28.76 6.12 5.09
N LEU A 426 28.24 5.98 3.86
CA LEU A 426 27.85 4.70 3.27
C LEU A 426 28.32 4.59 1.83
N GLU A 427 28.70 3.38 1.44
CA GLU A 427 28.92 3.00 0.05
C GLU A 427 27.65 2.38 -0.53
N ILE A 428 27.06 3.00 -1.55
CA ILE A 428 25.89 2.50 -2.27
C ILE A 428 26.35 1.94 -3.61
N PHE A 429 26.32 0.63 -3.75
CA PHE A 429 26.63 -0.09 -4.97
C PHE A 429 25.45 -0.09 -5.94
N ALA A 430 25.76 -0.16 -7.23
CA ALA A 430 24.78 -0.25 -8.30
C ALA A 430 23.82 -1.42 -8.08
N HIS A 431 22.52 -1.21 -8.29
CA HIS A 431 21.53 -2.26 -8.03
C HIS A 431 21.31 -3.23 -9.21
N GLU A 432 22.06 -3.04 -10.32
CA GLU A 432 22.14 -3.99 -11.43
C GLU A 432 23.12 -5.13 -11.14
N ILE A 433 24.11 -4.91 -10.27
CA ILE A 433 25.16 -5.91 -9.99
C ILE A 433 24.79 -6.84 -8.82
N THR A 434 25.40 -8.02 -8.82
CA THR A 434 25.20 -9.06 -7.78
C THR A 434 26.28 -9.02 -6.69
N ASP A 435 27.26 -8.12 -6.83
CA ASP A 435 28.34 -7.97 -5.85
C ASP A 435 27.77 -7.66 -4.46
N PRO A 436 28.35 -8.22 -3.39
CA PRO A 436 27.92 -7.89 -2.04
C PRO A 436 28.04 -6.39 -1.76
N GLY A 437 27.09 -5.85 -1.00
CA GLY A 437 27.12 -4.45 -0.57
C GLY A 437 25.76 -3.80 -0.63
N LEU A 438 25.66 -2.67 0.06
CA LEU A 438 24.43 -1.90 0.17
C LEU A 438 23.99 -1.37 -1.20
N LYS A 439 22.75 -1.64 -1.62
CA LYS A 439 22.16 -1.21 -2.89
C LYS A 439 21.16 -0.08 -2.73
N VAL A 440 20.44 -0.09 -1.60
CA VAL A 440 19.37 0.86 -1.32
C VAL A 440 19.50 1.37 0.11
N VAL A 441 19.51 2.68 0.27
CA VAL A 441 19.39 3.33 1.58
C VAL A 441 17.99 3.91 1.70
N ARG A 442 17.41 3.82 2.89
CA ARG A 442 16.13 4.42 3.24
C ARG A 442 16.31 5.34 4.45
N ILE A 443 15.70 6.52 4.41
CA ILE A 443 15.77 7.55 5.47
C ILE A 443 14.36 8.06 5.75
N TRP A 444 13.96 8.17 7.01
CA TRP A 444 12.65 8.71 7.37
C TRP A 444 12.65 10.24 7.27
N ARG A 445 11.75 10.82 6.48
CA ARG A 445 11.70 12.29 6.32
C ARG A 445 10.98 12.99 7.46
N ASN A 446 10.12 12.31 8.22
CA ASN A 446 9.34 12.88 9.32
C ASN A 446 8.60 14.19 8.97
N VAL A 447 8.07 14.30 7.74
CA VAL A 447 7.35 15.51 7.28
C VAL A 447 6.04 15.19 6.59
N ASP A 448 6.03 14.19 5.72
CA ASP A 448 4.97 13.90 4.76
C ASP A 448 4.74 12.40 4.55
N ASP A 449 5.19 11.59 5.51
CA ASP A 449 5.07 10.13 5.50
C ASP A 449 5.79 9.41 4.40
N ASN A 450 6.72 10.11 3.75
CA ASN A 450 7.61 9.50 2.80
C ASN A 450 8.92 9.11 3.48
N TYR A 451 9.40 7.94 3.07
CA TYR A 451 10.81 7.65 3.14
C TYR A 451 11.52 8.27 1.94
N MET A 452 12.71 8.79 2.17
CA MET A 452 13.68 9.10 1.13
C MET A 452 14.51 7.85 0.85
N TYR A 453 14.59 7.47 -0.42
CA TYR A 453 15.39 6.35 -0.90
C TYR A 453 16.56 6.85 -1.71
N LEU A 454 17.74 6.29 -1.45
CA LEU A 454 18.94 6.52 -2.22
C LEU A 454 19.34 5.22 -2.90
N SER A 455 19.62 5.29 -4.20
CA SER A 455 20.10 4.15 -4.97
C SER A 455 21.08 4.59 -6.07
N PHE A 456 22.00 3.70 -6.43
CA PHE A 456 22.96 3.95 -7.50
C PHE A 456 22.68 3.05 -8.70
N ARG A 457 22.91 3.57 -9.92
CA ARG A 457 22.62 2.89 -11.19
C ARG A 457 23.89 2.77 -12.01
N LYS A 458 24.04 1.66 -12.72
CA LYS A 458 25.12 1.42 -13.69
C LYS A 458 24.57 1.12 -15.07
N LYS A 459 25.27 1.61 -16.11
CA LYS A 459 24.99 1.27 -17.51
C LYS A 459 25.41 -0.17 -17.83
N VAL A 460 24.51 -1.12 -17.61
CA VAL A 460 24.76 -2.53 -17.92
C VAL A 460 23.45 -3.21 -18.34
N GLY A 461 23.54 -4.16 -19.27
CA GLY A 461 22.37 -4.88 -19.78
C GLY A 461 21.30 -3.95 -20.35
N ILE A 462 20.07 -4.08 -19.88
CA ILE A 462 18.91 -3.25 -20.25
C ILE A 462 19.18 -1.77 -19.96
N ASP A 463 19.92 -1.47 -18.89
CA ASP A 463 20.25 -0.10 -18.46
C ASP A 463 21.37 0.56 -19.27
N THR A 464 21.86 -0.07 -20.34
CA THR A 464 22.79 0.59 -21.28
C THR A 464 22.20 1.84 -21.93
N VAL A 465 20.87 1.98 -21.93
CA VAL A 465 20.14 3.17 -22.40
C VAL A 465 20.21 4.36 -21.43
N LEU A 466 20.62 4.16 -20.17
CA LEU A 466 20.69 5.25 -19.19
C LEU A 466 21.72 6.31 -19.64
N PRO A 467 21.47 7.61 -19.42
CA PRO A 467 22.45 8.65 -19.71
C PRO A 467 23.55 8.69 -18.64
N ASP A 468 24.73 9.24 -18.98
CA ASP A 468 25.85 9.33 -18.01
C ASP A 468 25.47 10.20 -16.81
N THR A 469 24.61 11.18 -17.06
CA THR A 469 24.05 12.09 -16.06
C THR A 469 23.22 11.41 -14.98
N ILE A 470 22.70 10.19 -15.24
CA ILE A 470 21.94 9.38 -14.27
C ILE A 470 22.80 8.34 -13.54
N THR A 471 23.93 7.97 -14.15
CA THR A 471 24.84 6.93 -13.64
C THR A 471 26.11 7.48 -13.00
N ARG A 472 26.29 8.81 -13.04
CA ARG A 472 27.35 9.55 -12.33
C ARG A 472 27.09 9.74 -10.84
N GLY A 473 25.90 9.38 -10.35
CA GLY A 473 25.56 9.67 -8.96
C GLY A 473 24.30 9.00 -8.47
N VAL A 474 24.04 9.25 -7.20
CA VAL A 474 22.90 8.70 -6.49
C VAL A 474 21.60 9.30 -7.02
N ASN A 475 20.64 8.40 -7.25
CA ASN A 475 19.25 8.69 -7.58
C ASN A 475 18.43 8.75 -6.30
N VAL A 476 17.56 9.74 -6.21
CA VAL A 476 16.73 10.01 -5.02
C VAL A 476 15.26 9.80 -5.36
N HIS A 477 14.59 8.96 -4.59
CA HIS A 477 13.16 8.71 -4.72
C HIS A 477 12.45 8.94 -3.39
N LEU A 478 11.21 9.42 -3.42
CA LEU A 478 10.29 9.35 -2.29
C LEU A 478 9.31 8.20 -2.49
N ALA A 479 8.99 7.51 -1.41
CA ALA A 479 7.83 6.62 -1.37
C ALA A 479 7.24 6.55 0.03
N GLN A 480 5.91 6.44 0.10
CA GLN A 480 5.16 6.51 1.35
C GLN A 480 5.43 5.30 2.25
N ALA A 481 5.51 5.52 3.56
CA ALA A 481 5.87 4.52 4.55
C ALA A 481 4.79 3.45 4.81
N ILE A 482 3.52 3.79 4.59
CA ILE A 482 2.37 2.94 4.90
C ILE A 482 1.65 2.39 3.67
N SER A 483 2.06 2.72 2.45
CA SER A 483 1.40 2.20 1.24
C SER A 483 2.11 0.96 0.68
N ASP A 484 1.40 -0.17 0.78
CA ASP A 484 1.81 -1.47 0.28
C ASP A 484 1.52 -1.65 -1.22
N SER A 485 1.74 -0.59 -2.00
CA SER A 485 1.73 -0.62 -3.46
C SER A 485 2.76 0.33 -4.09
N ARG A 486 3.75 0.80 -3.31
CA ARG A 486 5.04 1.40 -3.70
C ARG A 486 5.07 2.33 -4.92
N LYS A 487 4.11 3.25 -5.04
CA LYS A 487 4.26 4.41 -5.94
C LYS A 487 5.53 5.16 -5.57
N THR A 488 6.39 5.41 -6.54
CA THR A 488 7.69 6.09 -6.34
C THR A 488 7.66 7.47 -6.96
N LEU A 489 8.29 8.44 -6.32
CA LEU A 489 8.42 9.81 -6.82
C LEU A 489 9.91 10.13 -6.99
N PHE A 490 10.38 10.14 -8.23
CA PHE A 490 11.75 10.50 -8.56
C PHE A 490 11.98 12.01 -8.35
N ILE A 491 13.10 12.33 -7.73
CA ILE A 491 13.47 13.70 -7.34
C ILE A 491 14.55 14.22 -8.28
N ASP A 492 14.30 15.40 -8.84
CA ASP A 492 15.33 16.17 -9.53
C ASP A 492 16.20 16.87 -8.49
N VAL A 493 17.41 16.36 -8.25
CA VAL A 493 18.34 17.00 -7.31
C VAL A 493 19.05 18.22 -7.92
N ASN A 494 18.89 18.46 -9.22
CA ASN A 494 19.46 19.57 -9.97
C ASN A 494 18.36 20.34 -10.72
N PRO A 495 17.34 20.83 -10.01
CA PRO A 495 16.19 21.47 -10.63
C PRO A 495 16.62 22.65 -11.51
N GLY A 496 16.27 22.58 -12.79
CA GLY A 496 16.53 23.64 -13.75
C GLY A 496 15.49 24.77 -13.70
N GLU A 497 15.70 25.79 -14.53
CA GLU A 497 14.65 26.81 -14.77
C GLU A 497 13.41 26.15 -15.42
N PRO A 498 12.18 26.49 -14.96
CA PRO A 498 10.94 25.91 -15.49
C PRO A 498 10.85 26.01 -17.02
N GLY A 499 10.51 24.90 -17.68
CA GLY A 499 10.20 24.89 -19.12
C GLY A 499 11.35 24.50 -20.06
N THR A 500 12.47 23.97 -19.56
CA THR A 500 13.47 23.31 -20.42
C THR A 500 13.35 21.79 -20.31
N LEU A 501 13.35 21.08 -21.45
CA LEU A 501 13.38 19.61 -21.57
C LEU A 501 14.63 18.95 -20.93
N LYS A 502 15.47 19.74 -20.25
CA LYS A 502 16.75 19.33 -19.65
C LYS A 502 16.65 18.89 -18.18
N SER A 503 15.65 19.31 -17.41
CA SER A 503 15.66 19.16 -15.94
C SER A 503 15.81 17.71 -15.45
N TRP A 504 15.13 16.74 -16.08
CA TRP A 504 15.16 15.35 -15.60
C TRP A 504 16.34 14.52 -16.10
N TYR A 505 17.17 15.06 -17.00
CA TYR A 505 18.34 14.34 -17.50
C TYR A 505 19.46 14.32 -16.46
N ASP A 506 19.59 15.37 -15.66
CA ASP A 506 20.64 15.55 -14.69
C ASP A 506 20.15 15.43 -13.25
N ALA A 507 19.03 14.72 -13.05
CA ALA A 507 18.37 14.52 -11.76
C ALA A 507 19.20 13.78 -10.69
N SER A 508 20.30 13.11 -11.05
CA SER A 508 21.19 12.44 -10.08
C SER A 508 22.31 13.37 -9.58
N MET A 509 22.79 13.08 -8.38
CA MET A 509 23.78 13.90 -7.69
C MET A 509 25.15 13.97 -8.41
N TYR A 510 25.91 15.03 -8.12
CA TYR A 510 27.33 15.19 -8.50
C TYR A 510 28.26 14.91 -7.32
N ASP A 511 29.50 14.49 -7.59
CA ASP A 511 30.54 14.43 -6.56
C ASP A 511 30.79 15.82 -5.94
N GLY A 512 30.86 15.86 -4.61
CA GLY A 512 30.94 17.06 -3.80
C GLY A 512 29.62 17.82 -3.64
N GLN A 513 28.53 17.40 -4.31
CA GLN A 513 27.23 18.06 -4.17
C GLN A 513 26.58 17.71 -2.83
N ILE A 514 25.97 18.73 -2.22
CA ILE A 514 25.14 18.59 -1.03
C ILE A 514 23.69 18.81 -1.43
N LEU A 515 22.86 17.79 -1.26
CA LEU A 515 21.41 17.87 -1.32
C LEU A 515 20.88 18.16 0.08
N ILE A 516 20.01 19.17 0.21
CA ILE A 516 19.38 19.55 1.47
C ILE A 516 17.87 19.48 1.29
N ASP A 517 17.21 18.65 2.08
CA ASP A 517 15.76 18.70 2.24
C ASP A 517 15.43 19.63 3.41
N GLU A 518 15.18 20.89 3.13
CA GLU A 518 14.93 21.92 4.16
C GLU A 518 13.70 21.62 5.04
N LEU A 519 12.77 20.81 4.55
CA LEU A 519 11.57 20.43 5.28
C LEU A 519 11.89 19.42 6.39
N SER A 520 12.69 18.41 6.07
CA SER A 520 13.07 17.35 7.02
C SER A 520 14.35 17.68 7.78
N GLY A 521 15.21 18.55 7.26
CA GLY A 521 16.55 18.83 7.77
C GLY A 521 17.61 17.81 7.36
N ILE A 522 17.25 16.79 6.57
CA ILE A 522 18.18 15.78 6.07
C ILE A 522 19.16 16.42 5.08
N LYS A 523 20.44 16.09 5.21
CA LYS A 523 21.48 16.46 4.25
C LYS A 523 22.16 15.22 3.71
N ILE A 524 22.43 15.23 2.41
CA ILE A 524 23.13 14.15 1.74
C ILE A 524 24.25 14.78 0.93
N THR A 525 25.48 14.32 1.15
CA THR A 525 26.62 14.71 0.35
C THR A 525 27.10 13.50 -0.44
N GLN A 526 27.14 13.58 -1.76
CA GLN A 526 27.86 12.57 -2.55
C GLN A 526 29.35 12.90 -2.49
N VAL A 527 30.12 12.10 -1.76
CA VAL A 527 31.56 12.33 -1.54
C VAL A 527 32.34 12.02 -2.81
N SER A 528 32.07 10.87 -3.42
CA SER A 528 32.69 10.41 -4.66
C SER A 528 31.88 9.28 -5.30
N HIS A 529 32.21 8.90 -6.53
CA HIS A 529 31.70 7.66 -7.12
C HIS A 529 32.76 6.95 -7.98
N THR A 530 32.44 5.70 -8.29
CA THR A 530 33.08 4.87 -9.30
C THR A 530 31.99 4.35 -10.25
N VAL A 531 32.36 3.53 -11.22
CA VAL A 531 31.39 2.90 -12.12
C VAL A 531 30.42 1.93 -11.41
N ASP A 532 30.82 1.39 -10.24
CA ASP A 532 30.06 0.35 -9.53
C ASP A 532 29.38 0.83 -8.25
N LYS A 533 29.78 1.98 -7.72
CA LYS A 533 29.27 2.50 -6.44
C LYS A 533 29.46 4.00 -6.28
N ALA A 534 28.64 4.62 -5.45
CA ALA A 534 28.81 5.97 -4.92
C ALA A 534 29.05 5.93 -3.40
N ILE A 535 29.82 6.89 -2.89
CA ILE A 535 30.03 7.11 -1.45
C ILE A 535 29.22 8.34 -1.06
N VAL A 536 28.36 8.20 -0.06
CA VAL A 536 27.52 9.28 0.45
C VAL A 536 27.72 9.48 1.94
N GLN A 537 27.82 10.73 2.37
CA GLN A 537 27.65 11.12 3.76
C GLN A 537 26.20 11.54 3.94
N ILE A 538 25.51 10.94 4.91
CA ILE A 538 24.13 11.25 5.24
C ILE A 538 24.12 11.83 6.64
N ASP A 539 23.61 13.05 6.76
CA ASP A 539 23.40 13.72 8.04
C ASP A 539 21.89 13.78 8.29
N VAL A 540 21.46 13.15 9.37
CA VAL A 540 20.06 13.17 9.82
C VAL A 540 19.92 14.14 10.99
N PRO A 541 18.77 14.80 11.16
CA PRO A 541 18.55 15.67 12.31
C PRO A 541 18.75 14.92 13.64
N ASP A 542 19.53 15.51 14.56
CA ASP A 542 19.76 14.99 15.93
C ASP A 542 18.47 14.77 16.73
N ASN A 543 17.39 15.44 16.34
CA ASN A 543 16.12 15.41 17.03
C ASN A 543 14.97 15.53 16.03
N TYR A 544 14.29 14.41 15.80
CA TYR A 544 13.03 14.37 15.08
C TYR A 544 11.91 14.71 16.05
N PRO A 545 11.29 15.90 15.97
CA PRO A 545 10.20 16.21 16.89
C PRO A 545 9.05 15.23 16.68
N PRO A 546 8.30 14.89 17.74
CA PRO A 546 7.15 14.03 17.64
C PRO A 546 6.12 14.66 16.70
N LYS A 547 5.34 13.81 16.03
CA LYS A 547 4.31 14.25 15.08
C LYS A 547 2.94 13.83 15.56
N LEU A 548 2.08 14.84 15.72
CA LEU A 548 0.65 14.65 15.89
C LEU A 548 0.02 14.43 14.52
N ARG A 549 -0.77 13.37 14.39
CA ARG A 549 -1.37 12.94 13.11
C ARG A 549 -2.81 13.37 12.95
N SER A 550 -3.61 13.05 13.94
CA SER A 550 -5.07 13.15 13.83
C SER A 550 -5.70 13.23 15.21
N ALA A 551 -6.80 13.97 15.29
CA ALA A 551 -7.68 13.99 16.43
C ALA A 551 -9.06 13.49 16.05
N ASN A 552 -9.51 12.42 16.70
CA ASN A 552 -10.90 11.99 16.64
C ASN A 552 -11.65 12.63 17.81
N PHE A 553 -12.74 13.32 17.49
CA PHE A 553 -13.56 14.01 18.48
C PHE A 553 -14.92 13.35 18.62
N ASN A 554 -15.30 13.03 19.85
CA ASN A 554 -16.69 12.76 20.19
C ASN A 554 -17.32 14.06 20.70
N GLY A 555 -18.50 14.43 20.19
CA GLY A 555 -19.22 15.65 20.58
C GLY A 555 -18.94 16.91 19.73
N LEU A 556 -18.01 16.85 18.75
CA LEU A 556 -17.85 17.87 17.72
C LEU A 556 -18.45 17.40 16.39
N TYR A 557 -19.06 18.32 15.66
CA TYR A 557 -19.72 18.10 14.38
C TYR A 557 -19.04 18.95 13.32
N GLN A 558 -18.75 18.40 12.14
CA GLN A 558 -18.29 19.20 11.02
C GLN A 558 -19.51 19.67 10.21
N LEU A 559 -19.63 20.99 10.03
CA LEU A 559 -20.66 21.62 9.22
C LEU A 559 -20.33 21.47 7.72
N PRO A 560 -21.33 21.56 6.82
CA PRO A 560 -21.12 21.43 5.38
C PRO A 560 -20.24 22.52 4.75
N ASP A 561 -19.92 23.60 5.47
CA ASP A 561 -18.95 24.62 5.07
C ASP A 561 -17.55 24.38 5.66
N GLY A 562 -17.31 23.19 6.24
CA GLY A 562 -16.04 22.75 6.80
C GLY A 562 -15.79 23.17 8.24
N ARG A 563 -16.62 24.07 8.82
CA ARG A 563 -16.46 24.54 10.20
C ARG A 563 -16.83 23.46 11.21
N TRP A 564 -16.12 23.37 12.32
CA TRP A 564 -16.53 22.51 13.43
C TRP A 564 -17.55 23.22 14.32
N PHE A 565 -18.51 22.46 14.87
CA PHE A 565 -19.61 22.93 15.71
C PHE A 565 -19.81 22.00 16.91
N ALA A 566 -20.33 22.51 18.01
CA ALA A 566 -20.83 21.73 19.14
C ALA A 566 -22.07 22.40 19.76
N TYR A 567 -22.93 21.61 20.39
CA TYR A 567 -23.99 22.17 21.23
C TYR A 567 -23.42 22.63 22.58
N GLU A 568 -24.09 23.58 23.21
CA GLU A 568 -23.81 23.94 24.60
C GLU A 568 -24.00 22.73 25.53
N ASN A 569 -23.21 22.64 26.60
CA ASN A 569 -23.23 21.56 27.59
C ASN A 569 -22.93 20.16 27.01
N THR A 570 -22.15 20.11 25.93
CA THR A 570 -21.71 18.85 25.30
C THR A 570 -20.36 18.44 25.87
N LEU A 571 -20.22 17.16 26.23
CA LEU A 571 -18.95 16.56 26.59
C LEU A 571 -18.13 16.31 25.32
N ILE A 572 -16.95 16.91 25.24
CA ILE A 572 -16.00 16.69 24.16
C ILE A 572 -14.93 15.70 24.62
N GLN A 573 -14.73 14.62 23.86
CA GLN A 573 -13.68 13.63 24.09
C GLN A 573 -12.71 13.63 22.92
N SER A 574 -11.42 13.52 23.19
CA SER A 574 -10.35 13.54 22.17
C SER A 574 -9.55 12.24 22.19
N LEU A 575 -9.32 11.67 21.01
CA LEU A 575 -8.34 10.59 20.78
C LEU A 575 -7.30 11.10 19.78
N ILE A 576 -6.04 11.15 20.20
CA ILE A 576 -4.92 11.68 19.42
C ILE A 576 -4.00 10.54 19.04
N PHE A 577 -3.66 10.42 17.76
CA PHE A 577 -2.59 9.55 17.31
C PHE A 577 -1.31 10.37 17.12
N ALA A 578 -0.19 9.86 17.63
CA ALA A 578 1.11 10.49 17.52
C ALA A 578 2.20 9.45 17.24
N HIS A 579 3.29 9.88 16.62
CA HIS A 579 4.47 9.03 16.44
C HIS A 579 5.75 9.84 16.58
N ASP A 580 6.83 9.11 16.83
CA ASP A 580 8.18 9.63 16.97
C ASP A 580 9.16 8.62 16.36
N PHE A 581 10.20 9.13 15.72
CA PHE A 581 11.18 8.30 15.02
C PHE A 581 12.06 7.49 15.97
N SER A 582 12.51 8.10 17.07
CA SER A 582 13.52 7.55 17.98
C SER A 582 13.06 7.50 19.42
N ASP A 583 12.19 8.43 19.81
CA ASP A 583 11.96 8.75 21.22
C ASP A 583 10.59 8.29 21.71
N ASP A 584 10.47 8.09 23.02
CA ASP A 584 9.17 7.82 23.59
C ASP A 584 8.41 9.14 23.73
N ILE A 585 7.14 9.17 23.32
CA ILE A 585 6.28 10.32 23.63
C ILE A 585 5.91 10.23 25.11
N THR A 586 6.41 11.17 25.91
CA THR A 586 6.22 11.18 27.36
C THR A 586 4.97 11.95 27.77
N ASN A 587 4.53 12.91 26.94
CA ASN A 587 3.33 13.68 27.21
C ASN A 587 2.61 14.06 25.91
N ILE A 588 1.28 14.06 25.95
CA ILE A 588 0.42 14.74 24.98
C ILE A 588 -0.45 15.69 25.78
N SER A 589 -0.36 16.98 25.48
CA SER A 589 -1.13 18.03 26.16
C SER A 589 -2.22 18.57 25.25
N ARG A 590 -3.35 18.95 25.85
CA ARG A 590 -4.49 19.59 25.21
C ARG A 590 -4.80 20.91 25.91
N GLU A 591 -4.76 22.00 25.16
CA GLU A 591 -5.25 23.32 25.58
C GLU A 591 -6.61 23.59 24.92
N VAL A 592 -7.61 23.95 25.74
CA VAL A 592 -8.88 24.52 25.27
C VAL A 592 -8.86 26.01 25.54
N THR A 593 -8.98 26.84 24.49
CA THR A 593 -9.29 28.27 24.63
C THR A 593 -10.79 28.46 24.49
N TYR A 594 -11.41 29.04 25.51
CA TYR A 594 -12.84 29.33 25.59
C TYR A 594 -13.16 30.71 24.97
N PRO A 595 -14.45 31.01 24.68
CA PRO A 595 -14.86 32.26 24.05
C PRO A 595 -14.48 33.53 24.83
N ASP A 596 -14.39 33.43 26.16
CA ASP A 596 -13.95 34.51 27.06
C ASP A 596 -12.42 34.67 27.14
N GLY A 597 -11.67 33.85 26.39
CA GLY A 597 -10.21 33.81 26.40
C GLY A 597 -9.62 32.97 27.53
N PHE A 598 -10.44 32.36 28.40
CA PHE A 598 -9.95 31.41 29.40
C PHE A 598 -9.27 30.23 28.70
N LYS A 599 -8.18 29.72 29.29
CA LYS A 599 -7.40 28.60 28.74
C LYS A 599 -7.34 27.47 29.76
N GLN A 600 -7.75 26.28 29.34
CA GLN A 600 -7.65 25.06 30.14
C GLN A 600 -6.68 24.07 29.52
N LEU A 601 -5.51 23.92 30.15
CA LEU A 601 -4.52 22.90 29.82
C LEU A 601 -4.84 21.60 30.58
N SER A 602 -4.69 20.46 29.91
CA SER A 602 -4.73 19.13 30.53
C SER A 602 -3.75 18.22 29.81
N ASP A 603 -3.04 17.41 30.57
CA ASP A 603 -2.31 16.28 30.03
C ASP A 603 -3.29 15.15 29.68
N MET A 604 -2.93 14.39 28.66
CA MET A 604 -3.63 13.21 28.19
C MET A 604 -2.88 11.96 28.66
N THR A 605 -3.61 10.84 28.77
CA THR A 605 -2.99 9.54 29.01
C THR A 605 -2.35 9.06 27.71
N VAL A 606 -1.04 8.82 27.75
CA VAL A 606 -0.27 8.32 26.61
C VAL A 606 -0.07 6.81 26.75
N SER A 607 -0.38 6.07 25.69
CA SER A 607 -0.16 4.61 25.62
C SER A 607 0.48 4.21 24.29
N PRO A 608 1.38 3.22 24.26
CA PRO A 608 1.91 2.71 23.00
C PRO A 608 0.80 2.24 22.05
N HIS A 609 0.90 2.65 20.80
CA HIS A 609 0.01 2.21 19.74
C HIS A 609 0.62 1.01 19.02
N VAL A 610 -0.18 -0.04 18.81
CA VAL A 610 0.24 -1.28 18.14
C VAL A 610 -0.69 -1.62 16.98
N GLY A 611 -0.15 -2.22 15.92
CA GLY A 611 -0.96 -2.78 14.83
C GLY A 611 -0.82 -2.09 13.47
N SER A 612 0.06 -1.08 13.31
CA SER A 612 0.42 -0.54 11.99
C SER A 612 1.90 -0.80 11.66
N LYS A 613 2.20 -1.01 10.37
CA LYS A 613 3.56 -1.30 9.85
C LYS A 613 4.54 -0.15 10.10
N LEU A 614 4.04 1.09 10.06
CA LEU A 614 4.81 2.26 10.47
C LEU A 614 5.35 2.09 11.90
N CYS A 615 4.49 1.62 12.81
CA CYS A 615 4.83 1.43 14.22
C CYS A 615 5.73 0.21 14.50
N GLU A 616 6.11 -0.56 13.48
CA GLU A 616 7.16 -1.57 13.58
C GLU A 616 8.56 -0.94 13.42
N GLU A 617 8.66 0.16 12.66
CA GLU A 617 9.93 0.80 12.30
C GLU A 617 10.20 2.09 13.10
N ILE A 618 9.13 2.78 13.51
CA ILE A 618 9.12 3.97 14.37
C ILE A 618 8.19 3.75 15.57
N LYS A 619 8.26 4.62 16.59
CA LYS A 619 7.45 4.50 17.80
C LYS A 619 6.12 5.25 17.64
N CYS A 620 5.02 4.64 18.03
CA CYS A 620 3.69 5.24 17.93
C CYS A 620 2.94 5.22 19.26
N PHE A 621 2.07 6.20 19.45
CA PHE A 621 1.37 6.45 20.71
C PHE A 621 -0.05 6.96 20.47
N ASP A 622 -0.96 6.53 21.35
CA ASP A 622 -2.32 7.06 21.48
C ASP A 622 -2.40 7.97 22.70
N GLY A 623 -2.99 9.15 22.52
CA GLY A 623 -3.38 10.09 23.57
C GLY A 623 -4.87 10.02 23.83
N THR A 624 -5.28 9.66 25.06
CA THR A 624 -6.69 9.58 25.46
C THR A 624 -6.98 10.41 26.72
N GLY A 625 -8.25 10.74 26.93
CA GLY A 625 -8.67 11.57 28.07
C GLY A 625 -8.67 13.05 27.70
N GLY A 626 -8.36 13.93 28.66
CA GLY A 626 -8.45 15.38 28.44
C GLY A 626 -9.86 15.80 28.00
N ASN A 627 -10.90 15.22 28.62
CA ASN A 627 -12.28 15.57 28.29
C ASN A 627 -12.63 16.95 28.87
N PHE A 628 -13.55 17.67 28.22
CA PHE A 628 -14.08 18.93 28.74
C PHE A 628 -15.53 19.15 28.31
N PHE A 629 -16.24 20.03 29.00
CA PHE A 629 -17.59 20.44 28.62
C PHE A 629 -17.57 21.81 27.95
N THR A 630 -18.39 21.98 26.91
CA THR A 630 -18.77 23.30 26.43
C THR A 630 -19.78 23.91 27.41
N TYR A 631 -19.65 25.16 27.84
CA TYR A 631 -20.58 25.76 28.82
C TYR A 631 -21.12 27.13 28.42
N GLN A 632 -20.63 27.69 27.31
CA GLN A 632 -21.09 28.96 26.77
C GLN A 632 -21.00 28.97 25.25
N ALA A 633 -21.89 29.70 24.59
CA ALA A 633 -21.83 29.92 23.16
C ALA A 633 -20.61 30.76 22.76
N GLY A 634 -20.08 30.52 21.57
CA GLY A 634 -18.96 31.28 21.01
C GLY A 634 -17.91 30.41 20.32
N ASN A 635 -16.77 31.01 19.99
CA ASN A 635 -15.67 30.32 19.31
C ASN A 635 -14.72 29.70 20.33
N TYR A 636 -14.39 28.44 20.11
CA TYR A 636 -13.44 27.66 20.90
C TYR A 636 -12.28 27.27 20.01
N LYS A 637 -11.12 27.05 20.65
CA LYS A 637 -9.92 26.56 19.99
C LYS A 637 -9.30 25.43 20.81
N LEU A 638 -9.10 24.27 20.18
CA LEU A 638 -8.31 23.16 20.70
C LEU A 638 -6.92 23.23 20.12
N THR A 639 -5.92 23.08 20.98
CA THR A 639 -4.52 23.00 20.58
C THR A 639 -3.92 21.78 21.25
N PHE A 640 -3.29 20.92 20.46
CA PHE A 640 -2.57 19.73 20.93
C PHE A 640 -1.07 19.90 20.70
N THR A 641 -0.29 19.41 21.65
CA THR A 641 1.18 19.34 21.56
C THR A 641 1.65 18.02 22.15
N ALA A 642 2.51 17.30 21.46
CA ALA A 642 3.23 16.15 22.00
C ALA A 642 4.65 16.56 22.40
N ARG A 643 5.17 15.92 23.45
CA ARG A 643 6.55 16.05 23.89
C ARG A 643 7.19 14.68 24.02
N ASP A 644 8.38 14.54 23.47
CA ASP A 644 9.16 13.31 23.53
C ASP A 644 9.99 13.18 24.83
N SER A 645 10.79 12.11 24.94
CA SER A 645 11.64 11.84 26.11
C SER A 645 12.88 12.74 26.22
N ILE A 646 13.24 13.44 25.14
CA ILE A 646 14.41 14.34 25.09
C ILE A 646 14.01 15.82 25.17
N GLY A 647 12.71 16.10 25.23
CA GLY A 647 12.14 17.42 25.45
C GLY A 647 11.80 18.19 24.17
N ALA A 648 11.78 17.55 23.00
CA ALA A 648 11.30 18.18 21.77
C ALA A 648 9.77 18.22 21.75
N ASP A 649 9.24 19.36 21.29
CA ASP A 649 7.80 19.56 21.13
C ASP A 649 7.40 19.37 19.66
N SER A 650 6.24 18.75 19.46
CA SER A 650 5.62 18.67 18.14
C SER A 650 5.21 20.03 17.62
N ASN A 651 4.92 20.12 16.32
CA ASN A 651 4.06 21.20 15.83
C ASN A 651 2.71 21.17 16.55
N LEU A 652 2.09 22.34 16.66
CA LEU A 652 0.75 22.45 17.23
C LEU A 652 -0.26 21.87 16.25
N LEU A 653 -1.12 20.98 16.72
CA LEU A 653 -2.31 20.55 15.99
C LEU A 653 -3.51 21.35 16.51
N VAL A 654 -4.08 22.19 15.65
CA VAL A 654 -5.11 23.18 16.03
C VAL A 654 -6.44 22.89 15.37
N TYR A 655 -7.52 22.91 16.16
CA TYR A 655 -8.90 22.87 15.70
C TYR A 655 -9.69 24.05 16.27
N GLU A 656 -10.40 24.77 15.40
CA GLU A 656 -11.32 25.83 15.80
C GLU A 656 -12.76 25.38 15.57
N PHE A 657 -13.63 25.61 16.55
CA PHE A 657 -15.02 25.19 16.49
C PHE A 657 -15.96 26.19 17.17
N ILE A 658 -17.23 26.17 16.76
CA ILE A 658 -18.27 27.09 17.23
C ILE A 658 -19.20 26.34 18.16
N VAL A 659 -19.53 26.92 19.31
CA VAL A 659 -20.55 26.39 20.22
C VAL A 659 -21.78 27.28 20.19
N GLY A 660 -22.97 26.68 20.17
CA GLY A 660 -24.20 27.41 20.40
C GLY A 660 -25.44 26.52 20.53
N SER A 661 -26.53 27.13 20.98
CA SER A 661 -27.87 26.49 21.02
C SER A 661 -28.46 26.20 19.63
N LYS A 662 -27.93 26.82 18.57
CA LYS A 662 -28.33 26.59 17.17
C LYS A 662 -27.10 26.54 16.28
N ILE A 663 -27.15 25.68 15.28
CA ILE A 663 -26.15 25.64 14.20
C ILE A 663 -26.13 27.02 13.52
N PRO A 664 -24.94 27.65 13.38
CA PRO A 664 -24.82 28.94 12.70
C PRO A 664 -25.25 28.82 11.22
N PRO A 665 -25.83 29.87 10.63
CA PRO A 665 -26.17 29.87 9.21
C PRO A 665 -24.93 29.56 8.36
N LEU A 666 -25.11 28.76 7.31
CA LEU A 666 -24.06 28.46 6.33
C LEU A 666 -23.59 29.78 5.70
N LEU A 667 -22.28 29.96 5.61
CA LEU A 667 -21.74 31.07 4.84
C LEU A 667 -21.93 30.78 3.34
N THR A 668 -22.45 31.74 2.58
CA THR A 668 -22.40 31.67 1.12
C THR A 668 -20.94 31.67 0.69
N PRO A 669 -20.52 30.78 -0.22
CA PRO A 669 -19.11 30.62 -0.57
C PRO A 669 -18.62 31.91 -1.21
N THR A 670 -17.88 32.71 -0.45
CA THR A 670 -16.99 33.72 -0.99
C THR A 670 -15.66 33.01 -1.17
N SER A 671 -15.01 33.17 -2.33
CA SER A 671 -13.76 32.51 -2.68
C SER A 671 -12.63 32.88 -1.71
N THR A 672 -12.61 32.22 -0.55
CA THR A 672 -11.53 32.25 0.43
C THR A 672 -11.59 30.94 1.23
N ARG A 673 -10.44 30.27 1.18
CA ARG A 673 -10.03 28.96 1.68
C ARG A 673 -10.74 28.40 2.93
N THR A 674 -11.09 27.12 2.86
CA THR A 674 -11.49 26.22 3.95
C THR A 674 -10.40 26.12 5.03
N PRO A 675 -10.71 26.22 6.35
CA PRO A 675 -9.73 25.93 7.39
C PRO A 675 -9.57 24.41 7.56
N THR A 676 -8.48 23.88 7.02
CA THR A 676 -7.89 22.56 7.35
C THR A 676 -7.14 22.67 8.69
N PRO A 677 -6.97 21.59 9.48
CA PRO A 677 -6.06 21.61 10.64
C PRO A 677 -4.74 22.28 10.27
N THR A 678 -4.37 23.32 11.03
CA THR A 678 -3.19 24.14 10.74
C THR A 678 -2.07 23.72 11.67
N TYR A 679 -0.98 23.23 11.08
CA TYR A 679 0.24 22.94 11.80
C TYR A 679 1.06 24.22 11.98
N ILE A 680 1.27 24.64 13.23
CA ILE A 680 2.09 25.82 13.54
C ILE A 680 3.41 25.34 14.15
N LYS A 681 4.53 25.78 13.56
CA LYS A 681 5.88 25.45 14.03
C LYS A 681 6.16 26.14 15.37
N VAL A 682 6.55 25.36 16.38
CA VAL A 682 7.04 25.89 17.65
C VAL A 682 8.53 26.25 17.46
N THR A 683 8.93 27.47 17.80
CA THR A 683 10.34 27.84 17.84
C THR A 683 10.85 27.63 19.27
N PRO A 684 11.85 26.77 19.51
CA PRO A 684 12.34 26.52 20.86
C PRO A 684 12.91 27.82 21.45
N THR A 685 12.35 28.27 22.56
CA THR A 685 12.92 29.37 23.35
C THR A 685 13.96 28.76 24.27
N LEU A 686 15.25 29.06 24.02
CA LEU A 686 16.35 28.65 24.90
C LEU A 686 16.08 29.20 26.30
N THR A 687 15.77 28.32 27.25
CA THR A 687 15.63 28.67 28.67
C THR A 687 16.98 28.41 29.35
N PRO A 688 17.53 29.35 30.13
CA PRO A 688 18.89 29.25 30.64
C PRO A 688 19.05 28.11 31.65
N SER A 689 20.06 27.26 31.40
CA SER A 689 20.49 26.16 32.26
C SER A 689 21.06 26.66 33.59
N ILE A 690 20.48 26.23 34.72
CA ILE A 690 21.11 26.35 36.03
C ILE A 690 21.81 25.02 36.33
N ASN A 691 23.15 25.08 36.32
CA ASN A 691 24.06 24.01 36.75
C ASN A 691 23.92 23.75 38.25
N LEU A 692 23.68 22.50 38.67
CA LEU A 692 24.21 21.95 39.91
C LEU A 692 24.40 20.43 39.82
N THR A 693 25.63 19.97 40.06
CA THR A 693 26.02 18.61 40.48
C THR A 693 27.14 18.77 41.53
N PRO A 694 27.56 17.72 42.26
CA PRO A 694 26.85 16.54 42.80
C PRO A 694 27.20 16.29 44.30
N LYS A 695 26.65 15.24 44.94
CA LYS A 695 27.39 14.22 45.77
C LYS A 695 26.53 13.49 46.85
N LEU A 696 26.46 12.15 46.69
CA LEU A 696 26.34 10.99 47.64
C LEU A 696 25.21 10.99 48.71
N THR A 697 24.52 9.88 49.04
CA THR A 697 25.06 8.57 49.51
C THR A 697 23.92 7.53 49.61
N LEU A 698 24.22 6.24 49.39
CA LEU A 698 23.33 5.08 49.60
C LEU A 698 23.37 4.56 51.04
N THR A 699 22.23 4.16 51.65
CA THR A 699 22.05 2.89 52.43
C THR A 699 20.56 2.62 52.76
N PRO A 700 20.09 1.35 52.89
CA PRO A 700 18.67 0.96 52.99
C PRO A 700 18.27 0.42 54.38
N THR A 701 16.98 0.50 54.78
CA THR A 701 16.26 -0.47 55.68
C THR A 701 14.75 -0.10 55.84
N PRO A 702 13.87 -0.99 56.37
CA PRO A 702 12.52 -1.25 55.85
C PRO A 702 11.37 -1.05 56.85
N THR A 703 10.12 -1.03 56.37
CA THR A 703 8.85 -1.38 57.06
C THR A 703 7.71 -1.17 56.05
N SER A 704 6.58 -1.87 55.98
CA SER A 704 5.99 -2.98 56.74
C SER A 704 4.76 -3.50 55.95
N HIS A 705 4.46 -4.79 56.14
CA HIS A 705 3.34 -5.54 55.58
C HIS A 705 1.94 -4.96 55.85
N ILE A 706 1.03 -5.07 54.87
CA ILE A 706 -0.39 -5.36 55.10
C ILE A 706 -0.83 -6.43 54.09
N THR A 707 -1.35 -7.55 54.62
CA THR A 707 -1.91 -8.68 53.88
C THR A 707 -3.43 -8.63 54.05
N LEU A 708 -4.20 -8.66 52.95
CA LEU A 708 -5.64 -8.89 52.98
C LEU A 708 -6.00 -10.10 52.13
N THR A 709 -6.57 -11.10 52.79
CA THR A 709 -7.04 -12.38 52.28
C THR A 709 -8.43 -12.23 51.66
N PRO A 710 -8.71 -12.80 50.46
CA PRO A 710 -10.07 -12.86 49.93
C PRO A 710 -10.80 -14.16 50.36
N THR A 711 -12.00 -13.99 50.90
CA THR A 711 -12.99 -15.05 51.21
C THR A 711 -13.89 -15.30 50.00
N PRO A 712 -14.29 -16.55 49.68
CA PRO A 712 -15.12 -16.85 48.51
C PRO A 712 -16.62 -16.81 48.83
N THR A 713 -17.43 -16.22 47.94
CA THR A 713 -18.90 -16.28 47.96
C THR A 713 -19.39 -16.86 46.62
N GLY A 714 -20.23 -17.90 46.68
CA GLY A 714 -20.62 -18.73 45.54
C GLY A 714 -21.62 -18.10 44.56
N PRO A 715 -21.85 -18.73 43.38
CA PRO A 715 -22.66 -18.16 42.31
C PRO A 715 -24.17 -18.43 42.49
N ILE A 716 -24.96 -17.38 42.22
CA ILE A 716 -26.44 -17.43 42.12
C ILE A 716 -26.83 -17.95 40.74
N LYS A 717 -27.74 -18.92 40.70
CA LYS A 717 -28.24 -19.59 39.50
C LYS A 717 -29.58 -18.97 39.08
N ILE A 718 -29.64 -18.33 37.91
CA ILE A 718 -30.90 -17.85 37.30
C ILE A 718 -31.25 -18.78 36.15
N THR A 719 -32.43 -19.40 36.22
CA THR A 719 -32.97 -20.32 35.21
C THR A 719 -34.00 -19.56 34.36
N LEU A 720 -33.75 -19.40 33.06
CA LEU A 720 -34.76 -18.95 32.09
C LEU A 720 -35.14 -20.14 31.21
N THR A 721 -36.43 -20.48 31.21
CA THR A 721 -37.02 -21.55 30.41
C THR A 721 -37.50 -20.96 29.07
N PRO A 722 -36.98 -21.39 27.90
CA PRO A 722 -37.49 -20.97 26.60
C PRO A 722 -38.61 -21.90 26.12
N THR A 723 -39.68 -21.28 25.58
CA THR A 723 -40.81 -21.89 24.87
C THR A 723 -40.36 -22.47 23.51
N PRO A 724 -40.86 -23.64 23.06
CA PRO A 724 -40.36 -24.29 21.85
C PRO A 724 -40.98 -23.69 20.57
N THR A 725 -40.12 -23.25 19.65
CA THR A 725 -40.45 -23.08 18.23
C THR A 725 -39.72 -24.15 17.42
N THR A 726 -40.49 -24.92 16.64
CA THR A 726 -40.02 -25.97 15.74
C THR A 726 -39.19 -25.38 14.60
N TYR A 727 -37.88 -25.63 14.61
CA TYR A 727 -36.96 -25.33 13.52
C TYR A 727 -36.67 -26.61 12.72
N ILE A 728 -36.81 -26.53 11.40
CA ILE A 728 -36.44 -27.60 10.47
C ILE A 728 -34.90 -27.61 10.35
N PRO A 729 -34.20 -28.73 10.63
CA PRO A 729 -32.75 -28.74 10.59
C PRO A 729 -32.25 -28.78 9.13
N THR A 730 -31.68 -27.66 8.67
CA THR A 730 -30.80 -27.64 7.49
C THR A 730 -29.47 -28.30 7.88
N LYS A 731 -29.03 -29.32 7.11
CA LYS A 731 -27.77 -30.04 7.36
C LYS A 731 -26.60 -29.04 7.44
N THR A 732 -25.94 -29.00 8.59
CA THR A 732 -24.68 -28.29 8.81
C THR A 732 -23.59 -28.91 7.92
N PRO A 733 -22.83 -28.12 7.13
CA PRO A 733 -21.70 -28.64 6.37
C PRO A 733 -20.65 -29.19 7.33
N THR A 734 -20.26 -30.45 7.12
CA THR A 734 -19.15 -31.07 7.86
C THR A 734 -17.85 -30.46 7.36
N ILE A 735 -17.25 -29.59 8.16
CA ILE A 735 -15.95 -28.98 7.88
C ILE A 735 -14.92 -30.12 7.93
N THR A 736 -14.37 -30.50 6.77
CA THR A 736 -13.24 -31.43 6.74
C THR A 736 -11.99 -30.65 7.14
N PRO A 737 -11.24 -31.07 8.18
CA PRO A 737 -10.04 -30.34 8.61
C PRO A 737 -9.02 -30.27 7.48
N ALA A 738 -8.60 -29.06 7.10
CA ALA A 738 -7.59 -28.84 6.08
C ALA A 738 -6.20 -29.12 6.63
N LEU A 739 -5.36 -29.83 5.87
CA LEU A 739 -3.97 -30.12 6.22
C LEU A 739 -3.04 -29.08 5.58
N LEU A 740 -2.27 -28.36 6.39
CA LEU A 740 -1.20 -27.48 5.93
C LEU A 740 0.15 -28.17 6.14
N LYS A 741 1.02 -28.18 5.12
CA LYS A 741 2.37 -28.76 5.19
C LYS A 741 3.40 -27.69 4.88
N LEU A 742 4.39 -27.54 5.75
CA LEU A 742 5.48 -26.57 5.60
C LEU A 742 6.82 -27.32 5.50
N GLU A 743 7.59 -27.07 4.46
CA GLU A 743 8.98 -27.53 4.37
C GLU A 743 9.89 -26.60 5.20
N PRO A 744 11.06 -27.08 5.68
CA PRO A 744 12.06 -26.20 6.28
C PRO A 744 12.50 -25.12 5.28
N VAL A 745 12.56 -23.87 5.73
CA VAL A 745 13.16 -22.76 4.97
C VAL A 745 14.69 -22.75 5.04
N ALA A 746 15.25 -23.50 6.00
CA ALA A 746 16.68 -23.80 6.11
C ALA A 746 16.89 -25.07 6.95
N ASP A 747 17.81 -25.95 6.56
CA ASP A 747 18.35 -26.96 7.46
C ASP A 747 19.86 -27.17 7.27
N SER A 748 20.56 -27.55 8.33
CA SER A 748 21.99 -27.86 8.26
C SER A 748 22.41 -28.65 9.50
N TYR A 749 23.61 -29.22 9.48
CA TYR A 749 24.23 -29.71 10.70
C TYR A 749 25.65 -29.18 10.85
N VAL A 750 26.03 -28.95 12.09
CA VAL A 750 27.38 -28.50 12.45
C VAL A 750 28.18 -29.66 12.98
N ASN A 751 29.51 -29.62 12.81
CA ASN A 751 30.39 -30.71 13.20
C ASN A 751 31.63 -30.18 13.92
N SER A 752 31.80 -30.56 15.19
CA SER A 752 32.95 -30.15 16.01
C SER A 752 34.31 -30.57 15.45
N ASN A 753 34.39 -31.66 14.68
CA ASN A 753 35.64 -32.06 14.03
C ASN A 753 36.03 -31.16 12.85
N TYR A 754 35.07 -30.43 12.28
CA TYR A 754 35.29 -29.50 11.18
C TYR A 754 34.60 -28.17 11.49
N PRO A 755 35.14 -27.41 12.46
CA PRO A 755 34.34 -26.42 13.14
C PRO A 755 33.98 -25.18 12.30
N ASN A 756 34.69 -24.98 11.18
CA ASN A 756 34.43 -23.91 10.21
C ASN A 756 33.72 -24.40 8.94
N ASN A 757 33.44 -25.71 8.80
CA ASN A 757 32.76 -26.23 7.62
C ASN A 757 31.25 -26.04 7.77
N ASN A 758 30.61 -25.65 6.67
CA ASN A 758 29.17 -25.64 6.51
C ASN A 758 28.69 -26.97 5.89
N SER A 759 27.50 -27.44 6.31
CA SER A 759 26.88 -28.66 5.76
C SER A 759 25.50 -28.39 5.13
N GLY A 760 25.16 -27.14 4.82
CA GLY A 760 23.84 -26.73 4.34
C GLY A 760 23.50 -27.13 2.91
N LYS A 761 24.37 -27.93 2.25
CA LYS A 761 24.09 -28.52 0.93
C LYS A 761 24.05 -30.05 0.97
N GLU A 762 24.28 -30.64 2.14
CA GLU A 762 24.27 -32.09 2.31
C GLU A 762 22.84 -32.62 2.25
N THR A 763 22.67 -33.83 1.71
CA THR A 763 21.35 -34.48 1.63
C THR A 763 20.93 -35.18 2.92
N ASP A 764 21.84 -35.26 3.89
CA ASP A 764 21.65 -35.91 5.18
C ASP A 764 22.09 -35.00 6.34
N LEU A 765 21.23 -34.91 7.35
CA LEU A 765 21.46 -34.16 8.58
C LEU A 765 21.89 -35.12 9.70
N LYS A 766 22.96 -34.78 10.42
CA LYS A 766 23.63 -35.70 11.34
C LYS A 766 23.62 -35.21 12.78
N VAL A 767 23.31 -36.10 13.71
CA VAL A 767 23.26 -35.81 15.15
C VAL A 767 24.08 -36.83 15.92
N LYS A 768 25.04 -36.37 16.73
CA LYS A 768 25.99 -37.23 17.46
C LYS A 768 26.60 -36.49 18.64
N THR A 769 26.95 -37.18 19.74
CA THR A 769 27.63 -36.53 20.87
C THR A 769 29.14 -36.38 20.68
N SER A 770 29.80 -37.36 20.01
CA SER A 770 31.26 -37.37 19.83
C SER A 770 31.71 -37.98 18.48
N PRO A 771 32.35 -37.21 17.57
CA PRO A 771 32.40 -35.75 17.61
C PRO A 771 30.99 -35.17 17.67
N THR A 772 30.83 -34.04 18.34
CA THR A 772 29.53 -33.38 18.46
C THR A 772 29.04 -32.94 17.09
N LYS A 773 27.85 -33.43 16.71
CA LYS A 773 27.07 -32.99 15.56
C LYS A 773 25.67 -32.61 16.01
N ILE A 774 25.24 -31.43 15.60
CA ILE A 774 23.94 -30.85 15.97
C ILE A 774 23.24 -30.42 14.68
N THR A 775 22.02 -30.91 14.48
CA THR A 775 21.18 -30.51 13.34
C THR A 775 20.33 -29.32 13.72
N PHE A 776 20.23 -28.34 12.82
CA PHE A 776 19.35 -27.18 12.92
C PHE A 776 18.32 -27.20 11.80
N MET A 777 17.06 -26.90 12.10
CA MET A 777 15.97 -26.78 11.11
C MET A 777 15.16 -25.53 11.43
N LYS A 778 14.85 -24.72 10.42
CA LYS A 778 14.05 -23.50 10.55
C LYS A 778 12.82 -23.59 9.67
N PHE A 779 11.67 -23.21 10.21
CA PHE A 779 10.38 -23.19 9.53
C PHE A 779 9.78 -21.79 9.59
N ASP A 780 9.16 -21.39 8.48
CA ASP A 780 8.32 -20.21 8.42
C ASP A 780 6.87 -20.59 8.72
N LEU A 781 6.32 -20.02 9.78
CA LEU A 781 4.97 -20.24 10.29
C LEU A 781 4.02 -19.09 9.95
N THR A 782 4.43 -18.12 9.13
CA THR A 782 3.59 -16.96 8.72
C THR A 782 2.20 -17.38 8.22
N GLN A 783 2.11 -18.50 7.49
CA GLN A 783 0.86 -19.07 7.00
C GLN A 783 -0.14 -19.47 8.10
N LEU A 784 0.29 -19.59 9.36
CA LEU A 784 -0.57 -19.92 10.51
C LEU A 784 -1.19 -18.70 11.20
N ALA A 785 -0.74 -17.48 10.86
CA ALA A 785 -1.17 -16.26 11.56
C ALA A 785 -2.70 -16.05 11.55
N LEU A 786 -3.40 -16.65 10.58
CA LEU A 786 -4.86 -16.57 10.41
C LEU A 786 -5.59 -17.91 10.54
N LEU A 787 -4.87 -19.00 10.82
CA LEU A 787 -5.42 -20.35 10.88
C LEU A 787 -5.44 -20.86 12.33
N LYS A 788 -6.60 -21.38 12.76
CA LYS A 788 -6.67 -22.16 14.01
C LYS A 788 -6.30 -23.60 13.68
N PHE A 789 -5.29 -24.13 14.36
CA PHE A 789 -4.90 -25.53 14.25
C PHE A 789 -5.09 -26.23 15.60
N ASN A 790 -5.50 -27.49 15.51
CA ASN A 790 -5.62 -28.40 16.64
C ASN A 790 -4.35 -29.22 16.84
N SER A 791 -3.59 -29.48 15.77
CA SER A 791 -2.38 -30.30 15.76
C SER A 791 -1.22 -29.61 15.03
N ALA A 792 0.01 -29.75 15.53
CA ALA A 792 1.26 -29.39 14.86
C ALA A 792 2.29 -30.51 15.04
N LYS A 793 2.64 -31.19 13.95
CA LYS A 793 3.53 -32.36 13.97
C LYS A 793 4.70 -32.19 13.02
N LEU A 794 5.92 -32.22 13.55
CA LEU A 794 7.14 -32.26 12.77
C LEU A 794 7.42 -33.70 12.34
N LYS A 795 7.55 -33.94 11.03
CA LYS A 795 7.94 -35.22 10.47
C LYS A 795 9.35 -35.11 9.90
N VAL A 796 10.24 -35.99 10.36
CA VAL A 796 11.62 -36.11 9.86
C VAL A 796 11.85 -37.54 9.36
N TRP A 797 12.42 -37.69 8.16
CA TRP A 797 12.71 -39.02 7.61
C TRP A 797 13.99 -39.58 8.23
N VAL A 798 13.90 -40.73 8.89
CA VAL A 798 15.05 -41.38 9.53
C VAL A 798 15.79 -42.21 8.49
N ASN A 799 16.99 -41.78 8.13
CA ASN A 799 17.88 -42.50 7.22
C ASN A 799 18.67 -43.58 7.97
N ASP A 800 19.19 -43.26 9.16
CA ASP A 800 19.89 -44.19 10.05
C ASP A 800 19.57 -43.85 11.52
N PRO A 801 18.98 -44.75 12.32
CA PRO A 801 18.61 -44.46 13.71
C PRO A 801 19.82 -44.42 14.65
N THR A 802 19.61 -43.85 15.84
CA THR A 802 20.56 -43.95 16.96
C THR A 802 19.97 -44.78 18.11
N ASN A 803 20.81 -45.47 18.86
CA ASN A 803 20.41 -46.17 20.09
C ASN A 803 20.20 -45.23 21.31
N GLY A 804 20.45 -43.93 21.16
CA GLY A 804 20.29 -42.95 22.23
C GLY A 804 18.99 -42.17 22.20
N THR A 805 18.82 -41.35 23.24
CA THR A 805 17.77 -40.33 23.29
C THR A 805 18.15 -39.13 22.42
N ILE A 806 17.18 -38.62 21.67
CA ILE A 806 17.25 -37.38 20.90
C ILE A 806 16.50 -36.30 21.67
N ASN A 807 17.14 -35.15 21.84
CA ASN A 807 16.60 -33.97 22.48
C ASN A 807 16.32 -32.90 21.40
N LEU A 808 15.10 -32.38 21.40
CA LEU A 808 14.68 -31.29 20.52
C LEU A 808 14.68 -29.98 21.32
N TYR A 809 15.52 -29.04 20.92
CA TYR A 809 15.63 -27.72 21.55
C TYR A 809 15.03 -26.63 20.67
N LEU A 810 14.51 -25.59 21.30
CA LEU A 810 14.28 -24.30 20.65
C LEU A 810 15.62 -23.64 20.35
N VAL A 811 15.72 -22.96 19.21
CA VAL A 811 16.84 -22.09 18.86
C VAL A 811 16.33 -20.65 18.82
N PRO A 812 16.65 -19.81 19.83
CA PRO A 812 16.06 -18.46 19.93
C PRO A 812 16.51 -17.50 18.82
N ASN A 813 17.73 -17.67 18.31
CA ASN A 813 18.26 -16.85 17.23
C ASN A 813 17.86 -17.45 15.87
N ASN A 814 17.02 -16.74 15.12
CA ASN A 814 16.53 -17.16 13.79
C ASN A 814 17.38 -16.62 12.60
N TYR A 815 18.41 -15.82 12.87
CA TYR A 815 19.24 -15.15 11.86
C TYR A 815 20.30 -16.06 11.20
N TRP A 816 20.46 -17.30 11.65
CA TRP A 816 21.39 -18.23 11.01
C TRP A 816 20.91 -18.60 9.60
N THR A 817 21.84 -18.72 8.66
CA THR A 817 21.55 -19.14 7.29
C THR A 817 22.05 -20.57 7.06
N GLU A 818 21.36 -21.30 6.18
CA GLU A 818 21.68 -22.70 5.83
C GLU A 818 23.13 -22.86 5.38
N THR A 819 23.64 -21.93 4.56
CA THR A 819 25.01 -21.92 4.03
C THR A 819 26.02 -21.19 4.92
N GLY A 820 25.57 -20.44 5.92
CA GLY A 820 26.43 -19.65 6.81
C GLY A 820 26.71 -20.31 8.17
N ILE A 821 25.89 -21.28 8.60
CA ILE A 821 26.06 -21.95 9.89
C ILE A 821 27.23 -22.94 9.88
N THR A 822 28.05 -22.88 10.91
CA THR A 822 29.24 -23.69 11.19
C THR A 822 29.25 -24.05 12.69
N TYR A 823 30.12 -24.93 13.14
CA TYR A 823 30.18 -25.25 14.57
C TYR A 823 30.57 -24.06 15.43
N ASN A 824 31.43 -23.18 14.92
CA ASN A 824 31.94 -22.02 15.66
C ASN A 824 30.93 -20.87 15.76
N ASN A 825 30.07 -20.68 14.75
CA ASN A 825 29.08 -19.59 14.74
C ASN A 825 27.63 -20.07 14.96
N LYS A 826 27.41 -21.36 15.30
CA LYS A 826 26.08 -21.90 15.54
C LYS A 826 25.33 -21.12 16.63
N PRO A 827 24.02 -20.89 16.47
CA PRO A 827 23.19 -20.37 17.54
C PRO A 827 23.28 -21.19 18.83
N ALA A 828 23.15 -20.53 19.97
CA ALA A 828 22.99 -21.19 21.25
C ALA A 828 21.67 -21.98 21.29
N LEU A 829 21.69 -23.15 21.94
CA LEU A 829 20.49 -23.92 22.19
C LEU A 829 19.70 -23.27 23.34
N GLY A 830 18.41 -23.04 23.13
CA GLY A 830 17.48 -22.54 24.13
C GLY A 830 16.85 -23.67 24.93
N ASN A 831 15.58 -23.49 25.29
CA ASN A 831 14.84 -24.45 26.12
C ASN A 831 14.64 -25.79 25.41
N LEU A 832 14.73 -26.89 26.18
CA LEU A 832 14.33 -28.23 25.73
C LEU A 832 12.81 -28.25 25.51
N ILE A 833 12.39 -28.65 24.32
CA ILE A 833 10.98 -28.81 23.97
C ILE A 833 10.48 -30.18 24.42
N LEU A 834 11.19 -31.24 23.98
CA LEU A 834 10.89 -32.63 24.32
C LEU A 834 12.08 -33.54 24.00
N SER A 835 11.98 -34.80 24.43
CA SER A 835 12.91 -35.88 24.09
C SER A 835 12.18 -37.07 23.47
N PHE A 836 12.83 -37.78 22.55
CA PHE A 836 12.29 -38.98 21.90
C PHE A 836 13.38 -39.97 21.52
N THR A 837 12.97 -41.17 21.10
CA THR A 837 13.86 -42.21 20.54
C THR A 837 13.40 -42.62 19.15
N THR A 838 14.31 -43.19 18.34
CA THR A 838 14.00 -43.82 17.06
C THR A 838 14.84 -45.09 16.90
N ASN A 839 14.19 -46.21 16.60
CA ASN A 839 14.82 -47.54 16.46
C ASN A 839 14.57 -48.18 15.09
N TYR A 840 14.17 -47.37 14.10
CA TYR A 840 13.86 -47.81 12.74
C TYR A 840 14.47 -46.84 11.71
N SER A 841 14.75 -47.34 10.50
CA SER A 841 15.18 -46.57 9.33
C SER A 841 14.15 -46.66 8.21
N GLY A 842 14.24 -45.74 7.23
CA GLY A 842 13.41 -45.78 6.03
C GLY A 842 11.95 -45.34 6.24
N ALA A 843 11.67 -44.57 7.29
CA ALA A 843 10.33 -44.05 7.57
C ALA A 843 10.39 -42.70 8.31
N PHE A 844 9.26 -41.99 8.32
CA PHE A 844 9.11 -40.76 9.09
C PHE A 844 9.03 -41.03 10.60
N LYS A 845 9.74 -40.22 11.38
CA LYS A 845 9.46 -39.99 12.80
C LYS A 845 8.55 -38.78 12.91
N GLU A 846 7.36 -38.98 13.47
CA GLU A 846 6.47 -37.88 13.84
C GLU A 846 6.78 -37.41 15.26
N ILE A 847 6.88 -36.09 15.43
CA ILE A 847 7.20 -35.41 16.67
C ILE A 847 6.09 -34.38 16.91
N ASP A 848 5.28 -34.59 17.95
CA ASP A 848 4.18 -33.70 18.29
C ASP A 848 4.70 -32.49 19.06
N ILE A 849 4.60 -31.31 18.45
CA ILE A 849 5.00 -30.02 19.02
C ILE A 849 3.80 -29.08 19.16
N THR A 850 2.58 -29.62 19.14
CA THR A 850 1.32 -28.85 19.18
C THR A 850 1.29 -27.85 20.33
N ASN A 851 1.58 -28.33 21.56
CA ASN A 851 1.53 -27.48 22.75
C ASN A 851 2.65 -26.43 22.75
N PHE A 852 3.82 -26.77 22.20
CA PHE A 852 4.93 -25.83 22.08
C PHE A 852 4.58 -24.68 21.14
N ILE A 853 4.07 -24.98 19.94
CA ILE A 853 3.68 -23.93 18.97
C ILE A 853 2.52 -23.09 19.52
N LYS A 854 1.53 -23.69 20.19
CA LYS A 854 0.42 -22.95 20.83
C LYS A 854 0.88 -22.00 21.94
N SER A 855 1.92 -22.37 22.70
CA SER A 855 2.45 -21.55 23.80
C SER A 855 3.54 -20.55 23.37
N ASN A 856 4.05 -20.68 22.14
CA ASN A 856 5.11 -19.83 21.60
C ASN A 856 4.75 -19.36 20.18
N PRO A 857 3.73 -18.49 20.03
CA PRO A 857 3.34 -17.97 18.73
C PRO A 857 4.48 -17.11 18.16
N SER A 858 5.05 -17.54 17.04
CA SER A 858 6.12 -16.84 16.32
C SER A 858 5.92 -17.01 14.81
N LYS A 859 6.37 -16.02 14.03
CA LYS A 859 6.38 -16.09 12.56
C LYS A 859 7.45 -17.07 12.05
N ILE A 860 8.59 -17.19 12.73
CA ILE A 860 9.67 -18.12 12.41
C ILE A 860 10.00 -18.98 13.63
N VAL A 861 10.20 -20.28 13.42
CA VAL A 861 10.68 -21.18 14.48
C VAL A 861 11.91 -21.95 14.03
N SER A 862 12.94 -21.96 14.87
CA SER A 862 14.15 -22.77 14.66
C SER A 862 14.25 -23.84 15.75
N PHE A 863 14.61 -25.05 15.34
CA PHE A 863 14.83 -26.20 16.20
C PHE A 863 16.25 -26.71 16.07
N ALA A 864 16.75 -27.31 17.13
CA ALA A 864 17.99 -28.06 17.12
C ALA A 864 17.82 -29.47 17.68
N PHE A 865 18.43 -30.45 17.02
CA PHE A 865 18.47 -31.84 17.46
C PHE A 865 19.85 -32.16 18.01
N GLN A 866 19.88 -32.68 19.23
CA GLN A 866 21.09 -33.20 19.86
C GLN A 866 20.83 -34.58 20.44
N THR A 867 21.85 -35.43 20.48
CA THR A 867 21.78 -36.74 21.17
C THR A 867 22.93 -36.86 22.15
N THR A 868 22.73 -37.66 23.20
CA THR A 868 23.77 -38.08 24.12
C THR A 868 24.51 -39.33 23.65
N SER A 869 24.08 -39.96 22.54
CA SER A 869 24.74 -41.16 22.01
C SER A 869 25.96 -40.88 21.14
N THR A 870 26.93 -41.79 21.23
CA THR A 870 28.08 -41.87 20.34
C THR A 870 27.77 -42.59 19.03
N ASN A 871 26.57 -43.14 18.86
CA ASN A 871 26.06 -43.68 17.61
C ASN A 871 25.32 -42.57 16.84
N GLU A 872 25.74 -42.32 15.60
CA GLU A 872 25.23 -41.22 14.77
C GLU A 872 23.79 -41.47 14.33
N LEU A 873 22.96 -40.47 14.50
CA LEU A 873 21.63 -40.40 13.91
C LEU A 873 21.71 -39.63 12.59
N SER A 874 21.00 -40.11 11.57
CA SER A 874 20.89 -39.46 10.27
C SER A 874 19.42 -39.24 9.88
N PHE A 875 19.06 -37.99 9.60
CA PHE A 875 17.79 -37.61 8.97
C PHE A 875 18.02 -37.15 7.52
N LYS A 876 17.01 -37.19 6.66
CA LYS A 876 17.08 -36.50 5.36
C LYS A 876 16.97 -34.98 5.52
N SER A 877 17.76 -34.26 4.74
CA SER A 877 17.71 -32.80 4.58
C SER A 877 16.63 -32.42 3.56
N ARG A 878 16.18 -31.16 3.58
CA ARG A 878 15.44 -30.50 2.50
C ARG A 878 16.17 -30.55 1.15
N ASN A 879 17.49 -30.70 1.15
CA ASN A 879 18.32 -30.72 -0.06
C ASN A 879 18.28 -32.05 -0.82
N ILE A 880 17.61 -33.08 -0.29
CA ILE A 880 17.42 -34.32 -1.04
C ILE A 880 16.51 -34.09 -2.27
N ALA A 881 16.88 -34.71 -3.39
CA ALA A 881 16.13 -34.62 -4.65
C ALA A 881 14.74 -35.28 -4.56
N ASP A 882 14.62 -36.40 -3.82
CA ASP A 882 13.34 -37.07 -3.57
C ASP A 882 12.53 -36.30 -2.51
N THR A 883 11.63 -35.44 -2.98
CA THR A 883 10.80 -34.57 -2.14
C THR A 883 9.89 -35.34 -1.18
N SER A 884 9.57 -36.62 -1.47
CA SER A 884 8.70 -37.44 -0.61
C SER A 884 9.33 -37.80 0.74
N ARG A 885 10.65 -37.61 0.89
CA ARG A 885 11.43 -37.92 2.09
C ARG A 885 11.93 -36.68 2.83
N ARG A 886 11.57 -35.48 2.37
CA ARG A 886 11.98 -34.23 3.03
C ARG A 886 11.31 -34.08 4.40
N PRO A 887 11.96 -33.39 5.35
CA PRO A 887 11.30 -32.97 6.58
C PRO A 887 10.10 -32.08 6.27
N ILE A 888 9.02 -32.22 7.03
CA ILE A 888 7.81 -31.40 6.89
C ILE A 888 7.19 -31.13 8.26
N LEU A 889 6.67 -29.93 8.46
CA LEU A 889 5.85 -29.57 9.61
C LEU A 889 4.38 -29.50 9.18
N ILE A 890 3.53 -30.33 9.80
CA ILE A 890 2.13 -30.50 9.41
C ILE A 890 1.20 -29.90 10.46
N PHE A 891 0.25 -29.09 10.00
CA PHE A 891 -0.84 -28.54 10.79
C PHE A 891 -2.20 -29.10 10.35
N GLN A 892 -3.10 -29.26 11.31
CA GLN A 892 -4.49 -29.71 11.09
C GLN A 892 -5.45 -29.01 12.03
#